data_AF-A0A081BRX0-F1
#
_entry.id   AF-A0A081BRX0-F1
#
_cell.length_a   1.000
_cell.length_b   1.000
_cell.length_c   1.000
_cell.angle_alpha   90.00
_cell.angle_beta   90.00
_cell.angle_gamma   90.00
#
_symmetry.space_group_name_H-M   'P 1'
#
loop_
_entity.id
_entity.type
_entity.pdbx_description
1 polymer ?
#
loop_
_entity_poly.entity_id
_entity_poly.type
_entity_poly.pdbx_seq_one_letter_code
_entity_poly.pdbx_strand_id
1 'polypeptide(L)'
;MITMKNSRTLNTVFAYLLLFSAVFLVVLWSCRPPLYGLTGYYYDNTTWTAPAYATHVDTDFSTETLKAIRKKLPQNIYSVEWKGYFVAPETGWYTFSTESDDGSLVHIGDAMVVENGGPHGLQQREGKIHLLKGVHPFRIRFEQHGGFAAINVLYGRVPLSGMPLDVKLLLPEGTSLERFWMYRQATTALPYLLGFWGMALIWLFIASFREFRAARKLMFARHAHPSAGVFELLGVTLHRAIVQPLVFTGENLRRPDAYFWAIVAIYSSIIFVTLSYARQFSTFMMERFGNDIFSRITVVTLLVVAVFLLLYLLRVKTHLVSRFIAFAGIVALYAFFLHEPLRENIYAALRWVGLNTAFFEALEIFPIYAGEKIHFLEYGFLGLLLCKTLSYRLKDRSAYWLALLIVYLIGMTDEGIQWALPSRVGEYRDIWMNITSGGLAILSVFLVIRPRAFQGRFSLSSLRPICYTLAAAIVYTGIFLQSVHGFGHKIFMPDNGAEFVSSFAENELIALDRRIMERYENKPVEDIPYLTVERYNYEAGRHHYLRNKYNQNGRYFESYCEQEIIKTYYRSALRKGAIQLFEYKPETFQVTPDPNEFIFYRSAGHELAILAFSQRVMWATIGISAAFLCLFATMIPISKEARTHFGSPRVRRDGRRFETFVLRPLFFIALLAMLGANIYISAHVEKPQYTNLLILTVDSAQPDYWSAYGYPKRTTPFAEQLAAQGTIFTNAIAPSSWTIPSLASLMTGVNPNVHGIDIRAKAMDPRIPTLFEVMEQHGYTIGDTSYVMTEPSINTVFKKTEISPEVALSEGRSEESYLLSWMEKHRREPFFAWVHFHTSHLPYRATPPYNKLFLEGIHPDVLQDEQIQFVKNNLIVRKGEVEFDKKRHTDAIRALYAQTLRQQDAKIGKVLMKLDELGLRENTLIVITADHGDELMEHGFVGHASTSWDTTVYDDLINVPMFYVLPGKVPQGKRVDTQVRTIDVMPTVLDLLGIPFDKPIQGKSYASVITDDGEFEETAFSETTPCGYSCPSRLAKNRLRSVRTNDWKFISIYHDDTGQTTEELYNLKEDRGETKNVIAENLAIAGLFREEMQWWMDAPKQFPYQAVATEQEHYLDTDVEVRPIVTFPKVGTVVTPKTYEKRILVSWIGDKNGKYVIEYDVGTGGYHMTGELEAVGTEQWFGPFPEDIWQALPLYNPWRFRVIPKDYPQYPSEWITFEMKNE
;
A
#
# COMPACT_ATOMS: atom_id res chain seq x y z
N MET A 1 -13.57 -59.21 33.50
CA MET A 1 -12.87 -59.39 32.20
C MET A 1 -13.65 -58.91 30.95
N ILE A 2 -14.83 -58.25 31.07
CA ILE A 2 -15.68 -57.88 29.92
C ILE A 2 -15.51 -56.42 29.43
N THR A 3 -14.71 -55.56 30.08
CA THR A 3 -14.59 -54.13 29.72
C THR A 3 -13.17 -53.69 29.38
N MET A 4 -12.54 -54.31 28.38
CA MET A 4 -11.31 -53.82 27.74
C MET A 4 -11.50 -53.51 26.24
N LYS A 5 -12.72 -53.12 25.83
CA LYS A 5 -13.08 -52.97 24.40
C LYS A 5 -12.91 -51.57 23.80
N ASN A 6 -12.68 -50.52 24.60
CA ASN A 6 -12.52 -49.13 24.09
C ASN A 6 -11.19 -48.46 24.46
N SER A 7 -10.19 -49.18 24.97
CA SER A 7 -8.96 -48.56 25.49
C SER A 7 -7.90 -48.21 24.44
N ARG A 8 -7.87 -48.85 23.25
CA ARG A 8 -6.75 -48.64 22.30
C ARG A 8 -6.72 -47.25 21.67
N THR A 9 -7.85 -46.71 21.23
CA THR A 9 -7.91 -45.36 20.65
C THR A 9 -7.59 -44.29 21.69
N LEU A 10 -8.15 -44.45 22.89
CA LEU A 10 -7.87 -43.60 24.03
C LEU A 10 -6.37 -43.64 24.37
N ASN A 11 -5.79 -44.83 24.49
CA ASN A 11 -4.37 -45.01 24.79
C ASN A 11 -3.45 -44.43 23.71
N THR A 12 -3.87 -44.46 22.44
CA THR A 12 -3.12 -43.85 21.33
C THR A 12 -3.15 -42.33 21.43
N VAL A 13 -4.32 -41.73 21.65
CA VAL A 13 -4.48 -40.28 21.85
C VAL A 13 -3.68 -39.80 23.06
N PHE A 14 -3.73 -40.54 24.17
CA PHE A 14 -2.93 -40.24 25.37
C PHE A 14 -1.42 -40.41 25.14
N ALA A 15 -0.97 -41.42 24.39
CA ALA A 15 0.44 -41.58 24.04
C ALA A 15 0.99 -40.39 23.23
N TYR A 16 0.21 -39.91 22.25
CA TYR A 16 0.58 -38.71 21.48
C TYR A 16 0.52 -37.44 22.32
N LEU A 17 -0.50 -37.27 23.18
CA LEU A 17 -0.58 -36.13 24.09
C LEU A 17 0.59 -36.11 25.08
N LEU A 18 1.00 -37.26 25.62
CA LEU A 18 2.16 -37.38 26.50
C LEU A 18 3.47 -37.05 25.79
N LEU A 19 3.68 -37.59 24.58
CA LEU A 19 4.87 -37.30 23.78
C LEU A 19 4.94 -35.83 23.39
N PHE A 20 3.83 -35.26 22.91
CA PHE A 20 3.74 -33.86 22.54
C PHE A 20 3.96 -32.95 23.76
N SER A 21 3.38 -33.28 24.91
CA SER A 21 3.59 -32.53 26.16
C SER A 21 5.03 -32.60 26.65
N ALA A 22 5.71 -33.74 26.51
CA ALA A 22 7.12 -33.87 26.88
C ALA A 22 8.01 -32.98 26.00
N VAL A 23 7.80 -33.01 24.68
CA VAL A 23 8.51 -32.11 23.74
C VAL A 23 8.21 -30.64 24.05
N PHE A 24 6.95 -30.33 24.32
CA PHE A 24 6.49 -28.98 24.62
C PHE A 24 7.09 -28.42 25.92
N LEU A 25 7.19 -29.25 26.96
CA LEU A 25 7.82 -28.90 28.23
C LEU A 25 9.34 -28.70 28.06
N VAL A 26 9.99 -29.52 27.23
CA VAL A 26 11.41 -29.33 26.89
C VAL A 26 11.61 -27.99 26.17
N VAL A 27 10.76 -27.63 25.21
CA VAL A 27 10.84 -26.32 24.55
C VAL A 27 10.61 -25.17 25.54
N LEU A 28 9.56 -25.25 26.37
CA LEU A 28 9.29 -24.22 27.39
C LEU A 28 10.43 -24.07 28.40
N TRP A 29 11.12 -25.16 28.76
CA TRP A 29 12.21 -25.12 29.73
C TRP A 29 13.54 -24.68 29.08
N SER A 30 13.90 -25.24 27.93
CA SER A 30 15.18 -24.98 27.25
C SER A 30 15.21 -23.66 26.48
N CYS A 31 14.05 -23.12 26.10
CA CYS A 31 13.97 -21.89 25.30
C CYS A 31 13.54 -20.66 26.12
N ARG A 32 13.17 -20.82 27.40
CA ARG A 32 12.80 -19.70 28.27
C ARG A 32 13.97 -18.70 28.38
N PRO A 33 13.74 -17.39 28.18
CA PRO A 33 14.77 -16.40 28.43
C PRO A 33 15.17 -16.42 29.91
N PRO A 34 16.47 -16.48 30.23
CA PRO A 34 16.94 -16.63 31.61
C PRO A 34 16.72 -15.37 32.47
N LEU A 35 16.68 -14.18 31.85
CA LEU A 35 16.55 -12.88 32.51
C LEU A 35 15.73 -11.91 31.62
N TYR A 36 15.03 -10.98 32.26
CA TYR A 36 14.37 -9.83 31.63
C TYR A 36 15.10 -8.55 32.07
N GLY A 37 15.15 -7.53 31.23
CA GLY A 37 15.90 -6.29 31.48
C GLY A 37 16.88 -5.94 30.37
N LEU A 38 17.75 -4.96 30.60
CA LEU A 38 18.81 -4.56 29.67
C LEU A 38 20.18 -4.74 30.31
N THR A 39 21.18 -5.09 29.51
CA THR A 39 22.56 -5.19 29.97
C THR A 39 23.13 -3.79 30.13
N GLY A 40 23.31 -3.33 31.38
CA GLY A 40 23.93 -2.07 31.73
C GLY A 40 25.46 -2.19 31.81
N TYR A 41 26.15 -1.38 31.01
CA TYR A 41 27.59 -1.18 31.03
C TYR A 41 27.89 0.13 31.75
N TYR A 42 28.64 0.05 32.84
CA TYR A 42 28.95 1.18 33.72
C TYR A 42 30.39 1.61 33.54
N TYR A 43 30.62 2.88 33.28
CA TYR A 43 31.94 3.45 32.99
C TYR A 43 32.28 4.50 34.03
N ASP A 44 33.57 4.61 34.40
CA ASP A 44 34.09 5.61 35.34
C ASP A 44 34.43 6.96 34.69
N ASN A 45 33.90 7.21 33.49
CA ASN A 45 34.01 8.46 32.73
C ASN A 45 32.68 8.80 32.06
N THR A 46 32.60 9.95 31.38
CA THR A 46 31.36 10.41 30.71
C THR A 46 31.24 10.00 29.24
N THR A 47 32.23 9.32 28.65
CA THR A 47 32.30 9.16 27.19
C THR A 47 31.95 7.76 26.69
N TRP A 48 31.56 6.83 27.56
CA TRP A 48 31.28 5.42 27.23
C TRP A 48 32.43 4.70 26.48
N THR A 49 33.65 5.25 26.50
CA THR A 49 34.78 4.77 25.68
C THR A 49 35.78 3.90 26.43
N ALA A 50 35.73 3.86 27.76
CA ALA A 50 36.60 3.00 28.58
C ALA A 50 36.06 1.56 28.67
N PRO A 51 36.86 0.58 29.13
CA PRO A 51 36.32 -0.71 29.55
C PRO A 51 35.27 -0.51 30.65
N ALA A 52 34.14 -1.22 30.57
CA ALA A 52 33.10 -1.11 31.59
C ALA A 52 33.63 -1.55 32.96
N TYR A 53 33.56 -0.67 33.96
CA TYR A 53 33.91 -0.92 35.34
C TYR A 53 33.03 -2.01 35.97
N ALA A 54 31.76 -2.04 35.59
CA ALA A 54 30.83 -3.09 35.97
C ALA A 54 29.84 -3.38 34.83
N THR A 55 29.32 -4.61 34.80
CA THR A 55 28.24 -5.01 33.89
C THR A 55 27.18 -5.75 34.69
N HIS A 56 25.92 -5.32 34.55
CA HIS A 56 24.78 -5.96 35.21
C HIS A 56 23.57 -6.00 34.28
N VAL A 57 22.60 -6.87 34.55
CA VAL A 57 21.30 -6.84 33.87
C VAL A 57 20.34 -6.08 34.76
N ASP A 58 20.01 -4.87 34.36
CA ASP A 58 19.15 -3.98 35.13
C ASP A 58 17.70 -4.14 34.71
N THR A 59 16.82 -4.11 35.71
CA THR A 59 15.36 -4.32 35.55
C THR A 59 14.56 -3.05 35.80
N ASP A 60 15.23 -1.99 36.27
CA ASP A 60 14.66 -0.67 36.52
C ASP A 60 15.61 0.40 35.94
N PHE A 61 15.03 1.41 35.30
CA PHE A 61 15.75 2.48 34.59
C PHE A 61 15.38 3.83 35.20
N SER A 62 15.52 3.86 36.53
CA SER A 62 15.15 4.99 37.38
C SER A 62 16.36 5.52 38.17
N THR A 63 16.11 6.62 38.86
CA THR A 63 17.06 7.28 39.77
C THR A 63 17.54 6.33 40.87
N GLU A 64 16.73 5.35 41.27
CA GLU A 64 17.11 4.37 42.29
C GLU A 64 18.18 3.40 41.80
N THR A 65 18.13 2.97 40.54
CA THR A 65 19.19 2.14 39.92
C THR A 65 20.52 2.89 39.92
N LEU A 66 20.51 4.16 39.55
CA LEU A 66 21.70 5.01 39.58
C LEU A 66 22.25 5.17 41.01
N LYS A 67 21.39 5.43 42.02
CA LYS A 67 21.80 5.53 43.44
C LYS A 67 22.43 4.23 43.96
N ALA A 68 21.87 3.08 43.59
CA ALA A 68 22.40 1.78 44.01
C ALA A 68 23.80 1.52 43.45
N ILE A 69 24.07 1.99 42.23
CA ILE A 69 25.32 1.73 41.52
C ILE A 69 26.38 2.80 41.80
N ARG A 70 25.97 4.04 42.08
CA ARG A 70 26.85 5.09 42.60
C ARG A 70 27.66 4.63 43.81
N LYS A 71 27.10 3.80 44.70
CA LYS A 71 27.82 3.22 45.85
C LYS A 71 28.97 2.27 45.46
N LYS A 72 28.96 1.76 44.22
CA LYS A 72 29.94 0.82 43.69
C LYS A 72 30.95 1.47 42.74
N LEU A 73 30.69 2.70 42.29
CA LEU A 73 31.58 3.44 41.40
C LEU A 73 32.56 4.31 42.21
N PRO A 74 33.82 4.44 41.77
CA PRO A 74 34.87 5.11 42.53
C PRO A 74 34.75 6.64 42.53
N GLN A 75 33.96 7.22 41.62
CA GLN A 75 33.85 8.67 41.41
C GLN A 75 32.40 9.09 41.14
N ASN A 76 32.10 10.38 41.37
CA ASN A 76 30.76 10.95 41.16
C ASN A 76 30.50 11.41 39.72
N ILE A 77 31.43 11.09 38.81
CA ILE A 77 31.38 11.36 37.38
C ILE A 77 31.48 9.98 36.72
N TYR A 78 30.46 9.61 35.94
CA TYR A 78 30.35 8.27 35.36
C TYR A 78 29.36 8.29 34.19
N SER A 79 29.30 7.20 33.42
CA SER A 79 28.29 7.03 32.38
C SER A 79 27.80 5.59 32.35
N VAL A 80 26.59 5.41 31.82
CA VAL A 80 25.90 4.13 31.73
C VAL A 80 25.38 3.94 30.33
N GLU A 81 25.55 2.74 29.78
CA GLU A 81 24.92 2.32 28.54
C GLU A 81 24.13 1.02 28.78
N TRP A 82 22.81 1.08 28.69
CA TRP A 82 21.94 -0.09 28.72
C TRP A 82 21.67 -0.58 27.29
N LYS A 83 21.93 -1.87 27.03
CA LYS A 83 21.72 -2.51 25.72
C LYS A 83 20.86 -3.76 25.81
N GLY A 84 20.08 -3.99 24.77
CA GLY A 84 19.28 -5.19 24.63
C GLY A 84 18.25 -5.05 23.53
N TYR A 85 17.05 -5.55 23.78
CA TYR A 85 15.96 -5.49 22.83
C TYR A 85 14.65 -5.07 23.50
N PHE A 86 13.86 -4.27 22.80
CA PHE A 86 12.49 -3.94 23.14
C PHE A 86 11.53 -4.80 22.31
N VAL A 87 10.58 -5.46 22.97
CA VAL A 87 9.58 -6.33 22.34
C VAL A 87 8.27 -5.56 22.18
N ALA A 88 8.04 -5.00 20.99
CA ALA A 88 6.79 -4.32 20.66
C ALA A 88 5.63 -5.34 20.57
N PRO A 89 4.61 -5.27 21.45
CA PRO A 89 3.50 -6.22 21.46
C PRO A 89 2.61 -6.10 20.22
N GLU A 90 2.48 -4.90 19.66
CA GLU A 90 1.66 -4.56 18.49
C GLU A 90 2.35 -3.53 17.59
N THR A 91 1.93 -3.47 16.33
CA THR A 91 2.39 -2.43 15.39
C THR A 91 1.72 -1.09 15.72
N GLY A 92 2.49 -0.01 15.75
CA GLY A 92 1.95 1.34 15.93
C GLY A 92 2.99 2.34 16.44
N TRP A 93 2.52 3.55 16.80
CA TRP A 93 3.35 4.61 17.37
C TRP A 93 3.63 4.37 18.86
N TYR A 94 4.90 4.43 19.22
CA TYR A 94 5.37 4.38 20.60
C TYR A 94 6.06 5.71 20.94
N THR A 95 5.75 6.25 22.11
CA THR A 95 6.44 7.40 22.68
C THR A 95 7.41 6.89 23.74
N PHE A 96 8.65 7.36 23.71
CA PHE A 96 9.66 7.15 24.75
C PHE A 96 10.05 8.51 25.33
N SER A 97 10.27 8.59 26.63
CA SER A 97 10.76 9.82 27.26
C SER A 97 11.77 9.54 28.34
N THR A 98 12.70 10.47 28.53
CA THR A 98 13.64 10.48 29.65
C THR A 98 13.44 11.74 30.47
N GLU A 99 13.40 11.60 31.80
CA GLU A 99 13.48 12.70 32.76
C GLU A 99 14.83 12.58 33.46
N SER A 100 15.80 13.43 33.14
CA SER A 100 17.16 13.35 33.68
C SER A 100 17.75 14.71 34.05
N ASP A 101 18.66 14.73 35.02
CA ASP A 101 19.38 15.94 35.42
C ASP A 101 20.69 16.16 34.65
N ASP A 102 21.20 15.15 33.97
CA ASP A 102 22.32 15.23 33.03
C ASP A 102 21.96 14.46 31.74
N GLY A 103 22.92 14.39 30.81
CA GLY A 103 22.74 13.86 29.47
C GLY A 103 22.12 12.45 29.42
N SER A 104 21.02 12.27 28.69
CA SER A 104 20.42 10.96 28.39
C SER A 104 19.98 10.82 26.94
N LEU A 105 20.14 9.62 26.37
CA LEU A 105 19.78 9.31 24.98
C LEU A 105 19.05 7.96 24.90
N VAL A 106 18.04 7.86 24.04
CA VAL A 106 17.33 6.59 23.75
C VAL A 106 17.41 6.31 22.25
N HIS A 107 17.87 5.11 21.89
CA HIS A 107 17.96 4.64 20.50
C HIS A 107 17.16 3.35 20.31
N ILE A 108 16.49 3.25 19.17
CA ILE A 108 15.78 2.04 18.74
C ILE A 108 16.21 1.71 17.31
N GLY A 109 16.82 0.55 17.12
CA GLY A 109 17.60 0.27 15.89
C GLY A 109 18.75 1.28 15.76
N ASP A 110 18.87 1.88 14.57
CA ASP A 110 19.85 2.94 14.29
C ASP A 110 19.28 4.36 14.50
N ALA A 111 17.99 4.48 14.86
CA ALA A 111 17.32 5.76 15.07
C ALA A 111 17.48 6.25 16.51
N MET A 112 17.93 7.49 16.69
CA MET A 112 17.90 8.20 17.96
C MET A 112 16.49 8.76 18.17
N VAL A 113 15.81 8.30 19.22
CA VAL A 113 14.39 8.62 19.50
C VAL A 113 14.29 9.71 20.56
N VAL A 114 15.12 9.67 21.61
CA VAL A 114 15.16 10.73 22.63
C VAL A 114 16.58 11.27 22.69
N GLU A 115 16.73 12.59 22.56
CA GLU A 115 17.98 13.31 22.73
C GLU A 115 17.82 14.33 23.86
N ASN A 116 18.53 14.09 24.96
CA ASN A 116 18.57 14.97 26.13
C ASN A 116 20.03 15.14 26.57
N GLY A 117 20.93 15.55 25.68
CA GLY A 117 22.38 15.53 25.92
C GLY A 117 22.94 16.73 26.70
N GLY A 118 24.16 16.58 27.25
CA GLY A 118 24.90 17.64 27.93
C GLY A 118 24.53 17.81 29.41
N PRO A 119 25.32 18.58 30.19
CA PRO A 119 25.02 18.84 31.60
C PRO A 119 23.86 19.84 31.73
N HIS A 120 22.82 19.50 32.49
CA HIS A 120 21.66 20.37 32.70
C HIS A 120 21.08 20.25 34.12
N GLY A 121 19.85 20.73 34.35
CA GLY A 121 19.06 20.42 35.55
C GLY A 121 18.03 19.33 35.21
N LEU A 122 17.17 18.92 36.15
CA LEU A 122 16.12 17.94 35.86
C LEU A 122 15.23 18.42 34.70
N GLN A 123 15.28 17.73 33.56
CA GLN A 123 14.53 18.03 32.35
C GLN A 123 13.92 16.76 31.78
N GLN A 124 12.70 16.87 31.26
CA GLN A 124 12.03 15.80 30.54
C GLN A 124 12.09 16.04 29.04
N ARG A 125 12.51 15.03 28.28
CA ARG A 125 12.47 14.99 26.81
C ARG A 125 11.75 13.74 26.34
N GLU A 126 10.99 13.86 25.26
CA GLU A 126 10.28 12.74 24.65
C GLU A 126 10.52 12.69 23.14
N GLY A 127 10.28 11.51 22.57
CA GLY A 127 10.27 11.30 21.14
C GLY A 127 9.42 10.10 20.74
N LYS A 128 8.99 10.09 19.48
CA LYS A 128 8.04 9.13 18.94
C LYS A 128 8.68 8.31 17.83
N ILE A 129 8.33 7.03 17.77
CA ILE A 129 8.77 6.14 16.70
C ILE A 129 7.68 5.11 16.37
N HIS A 130 7.50 4.84 15.08
CA HIS A 130 6.58 3.81 14.61
C HIS A 130 7.29 2.44 14.61
N LEU A 131 6.84 1.52 15.47
CA LEU A 131 7.42 0.18 15.59
C LEU A 131 6.47 -0.88 15.02
N LEU A 132 7.02 -1.83 14.26
CA LEU A 132 6.31 -3.06 13.88
C LEU A 132 6.19 -3.99 15.09
N LYS A 133 5.13 -4.79 15.16
CA LYS A 133 5.04 -5.87 16.16
C LYS A 133 6.25 -6.80 16.03
N GLY A 134 7.07 -6.92 17.08
CA GLY A 134 8.31 -7.68 16.97
C GLY A 134 9.38 -7.28 17.98
N VAL A 135 10.60 -7.72 17.75
CA VAL A 135 11.76 -7.44 18.61
C VAL A 135 12.63 -6.40 17.91
N HIS A 136 12.97 -5.31 18.60
CA HIS A 136 13.75 -4.19 18.08
C HIS A 136 15.01 -3.99 18.93
N PRO A 137 16.20 -3.75 18.34
CA PRO A 137 17.37 -3.35 19.10
C PRO A 137 17.07 -2.09 19.92
N PHE A 138 17.45 -2.07 21.19
CA PHE A 138 17.08 -0.99 22.11
C PHE A 138 18.29 -0.60 22.97
N ARG A 139 18.58 0.70 23.04
CA ARG A 139 19.73 1.22 23.75
C ARG A 139 19.40 2.52 24.47
N ILE A 140 19.81 2.63 25.74
CA ILE A 140 19.70 3.86 26.54
C ILE A 140 21.10 4.26 26.99
N ARG A 141 21.45 5.53 26.90
CA ARG A 141 22.69 6.10 27.42
C ARG A 141 22.39 7.19 28.44
N PHE A 142 23.20 7.25 29.48
CA PHE A 142 23.17 8.30 30.50
C PHE A 142 24.60 8.72 30.87
N GLU A 143 24.86 10.01 31.03
CA GLU A 143 26.12 10.59 31.47
C GLU A 143 25.90 11.42 32.73
N GLN A 144 26.78 11.30 33.73
CA GLN A 144 26.75 12.03 34.99
C GLN A 144 27.95 12.96 35.08
N HIS A 145 27.70 14.27 35.21
CA HIS A 145 28.74 15.30 35.31
C HIS A 145 28.96 15.83 36.74
N GLY A 146 28.04 15.55 37.68
CA GLY A 146 28.19 15.88 39.11
C GLY A 146 26.83 15.97 39.84
N GLY A 147 26.78 16.15 41.16
CA GLY A 147 25.50 16.30 41.88
C GLY A 147 24.74 15.00 42.19
N PHE A 148 23.39 15.06 42.13
CA PHE A 148 22.46 13.98 42.51
C PHE A 148 21.85 13.29 41.28
N ALA A 149 22.65 12.47 40.59
CA ALA A 149 22.24 11.68 39.41
C ALA A 149 20.78 11.21 39.41
N ALA A 150 20.00 11.70 38.46
CA ALA A 150 18.59 11.40 38.28
C ALA A 150 18.29 10.99 36.83
N ILE A 151 17.57 9.89 36.67
CA ILE A 151 17.00 9.46 35.39
C ILE A 151 15.67 8.76 35.65
N ASN A 152 14.66 8.97 34.82
CA ASN A 152 13.49 8.09 34.71
C ASN A 152 13.21 7.87 33.23
N VAL A 153 13.16 6.60 32.80
CA VAL A 153 12.82 6.24 31.42
C VAL A 153 11.38 5.76 31.36
N LEU A 154 10.55 6.48 30.60
CA LEU A 154 9.14 6.20 30.42
C LEU A 154 8.85 5.79 28.97
N TYR A 155 7.76 5.05 28.77
CA TYR A 155 7.23 4.68 27.46
C TYR A 155 5.70 4.67 27.46
N GLY A 156 5.10 4.71 26.28
CA GLY A 156 3.68 4.53 26.09
C GLY A 156 3.31 4.33 24.61
N ARG A 157 2.14 3.77 24.34
CA ARG A 157 1.59 3.63 22.99
C ARG A 157 0.53 4.70 22.77
N VAL A 158 0.68 5.51 21.73
CA VAL A 158 -0.23 6.63 21.42
C VAL A 158 -1.70 6.13 21.39
N PRO A 159 -2.62 6.78 22.13
CA PRO A 159 -2.50 8.07 22.82
C PRO A 159 -1.99 8.01 24.28
N LEU A 160 -1.67 6.84 24.83
CA LEU A 160 -1.14 6.69 26.18
C LEU A 160 0.37 7.00 26.19
N SER A 161 0.81 8.02 26.93
CA SER A 161 2.23 8.32 27.18
C SER A 161 2.53 8.32 28.70
N GLY A 162 3.80 8.07 29.08
CA GLY A 162 4.28 8.32 30.44
C GLY A 162 4.23 7.18 31.46
N MET A 163 4.33 5.91 31.07
CA MET A 163 4.48 4.79 32.02
C MET A 163 5.95 4.39 32.20
N PRO A 164 6.39 3.95 33.40
CA PRO A 164 7.73 3.36 33.56
C PRO A 164 7.96 2.20 32.60
N LEU A 165 9.16 2.10 32.02
CA LEU A 165 9.51 1.05 31.06
C LEU A 165 9.32 -0.36 31.65
N ASP A 166 8.37 -1.13 31.12
CA ASP A 166 8.05 -2.47 31.66
C ASP A 166 9.16 -3.48 31.30
N VAL A 167 9.82 -4.00 32.34
CA VAL A 167 10.88 -5.00 32.24
C VAL A 167 10.47 -6.23 31.42
N LYS A 168 9.19 -6.61 31.39
CA LYS A 168 8.71 -7.77 30.62
C LYS A 168 8.82 -7.58 29.10
N LEU A 169 8.95 -6.33 28.65
CA LEU A 169 9.15 -5.98 27.26
C LEU A 169 10.64 -5.89 26.89
N LEU A 170 11.55 -6.13 27.83
CA LEU A 170 12.99 -5.94 27.64
C LEU A 170 13.73 -7.27 27.73
N LEU A 171 14.63 -7.48 26.77
CA LEU A 171 15.52 -8.63 26.74
C LEU A 171 16.98 -8.16 26.78
N PRO A 172 17.85 -8.76 27.61
CA PRO A 172 19.24 -8.35 27.72
C PRO A 172 20.01 -8.66 26.43
N GLU A 173 21.10 -7.93 26.23
CA GLU A 173 22.05 -8.17 25.15
C GLU A 173 22.58 -9.61 25.21
N GLY A 174 22.61 -10.30 24.05
CA GLY A 174 22.99 -11.72 23.96
C GLY A 174 21.84 -12.73 24.09
N THR A 175 20.59 -12.26 24.28
CA THR A 175 19.41 -13.15 24.23
C THR A 175 19.27 -13.78 22.83
N SER A 176 19.24 -15.11 22.75
CA SER A 176 18.95 -15.81 21.50
C SER A 176 17.50 -15.54 21.08
N LEU A 177 17.33 -14.70 20.05
CA LEU A 177 16.01 -14.34 19.50
C LEU A 177 15.24 -15.59 19.03
N GLU A 178 15.94 -16.58 18.47
CA GLU A 178 15.36 -17.86 18.04
C GLU A 178 14.74 -18.64 19.21
N ARG A 179 15.46 -18.75 20.33
CA ARG A 179 14.94 -19.40 21.55
C ARG A 179 13.77 -18.62 22.13
N PHE A 180 13.88 -17.30 22.20
CA PHE A 180 12.79 -16.45 22.68
C PHE A 180 11.52 -16.60 21.82
N TRP A 181 11.65 -16.67 20.51
CA TRP A 181 10.54 -16.93 19.60
C TRP A 181 9.92 -18.31 19.81
N MET A 182 10.72 -19.37 19.94
CA MET A 182 10.21 -20.71 20.27
C MET A 182 9.47 -20.73 21.61
N TYR A 183 10.01 -20.05 22.62
CA TYR A 183 9.36 -19.90 23.92
C TYR A 183 8.02 -19.16 23.80
N ARG A 184 7.95 -18.07 23.05
CA ARG A 184 6.71 -17.29 22.84
C ARG A 184 5.63 -18.10 22.11
N GLN A 185 6.01 -18.88 21.10
CA GLN A 185 5.07 -19.74 20.40
C GLN A 185 4.57 -20.87 21.31
N ALA A 186 5.47 -21.48 22.09
CA ALA A 186 5.10 -22.49 23.07
C ALA A 186 4.20 -21.92 24.20
N THR A 187 4.45 -20.71 24.71
CA THR A 187 3.57 -20.10 25.72
C THR A 187 2.20 -19.74 25.14
N THR A 188 2.15 -19.30 23.89
CA THR A 188 0.88 -18.99 23.19
C THR A 188 0.07 -20.26 22.90
N ALA A 189 0.73 -21.39 22.62
CA ALA A 189 0.08 -22.67 22.36
C ALA A 189 -0.34 -23.44 23.64
N LEU A 190 0.18 -23.05 24.82
CA LEU A 190 -0.04 -23.73 26.09
C LEU A 190 -1.53 -23.84 26.52
N PRO A 191 -2.38 -22.78 26.38
CA PRO A 191 -3.78 -22.87 26.75
C PRO A 191 -4.55 -23.92 25.92
N TYR A 192 -4.20 -24.08 24.64
CA TYR A 192 -4.81 -25.08 23.77
C TYR A 192 -4.41 -26.49 24.18
N LEU A 193 -3.13 -26.71 24.50
CA LEU A 193 -2.64 -27.99 25.02
C LEU A 193 -3.33 -28.36 26.34
N LEU A 194 -3.50 -27.39 27.25
CA LEU A 194 -4.24 -27.57 28.50
C LEU A 194 -5.73 -27.85 28.26
N GLY A 195 -6.34 -27.20 27.28
CA GLY A 195 -7.71 -27.47 26.84
C GLY A 195 -7.89 -28.89 26.30
N PHE A 196 -6.94 -29.38 25.49
CA PHE A 196 -6.93 -30.76 25.01
C PHE A 196 -6.78 -31.78 26.15
N TRP A 197 -5.89 -31.52 27.12
CA TRP A 197 -5.78 -32.33 28.32
C TRP A 197 -7.06 -32.31 29.16
N GLY A 198 -7.69 -31.15 29.33
CA GLY A 198 -8.96 -31.00 30.03
C GLY A 198 -10.07 -31.84 29.40
N MET A 199 -10.24 -31.75 28.09
CA MET A 199 -11.22 -32.57 27.36
C MET A 199 -10.90 -34.06 27.46
N ALA A 200 -9.64 -34.46 27.32
CA ALA A 200 -9.22 -35.84 27.40
C ALA A 200 -9.44 -36.43 28.81
N LEU A 201 -9.18 -35.66 29.86
CA LEU A 201 -9.42 -36.02 31.26
C LEU A 201 -10.91 -36.10 31.59
N ILE A 202 -11.74 -35.17 31.11
CA ILE A 202 -13.21 -35.21 31.25
C ILE A 202 -13.75 -36.48 30.57
N TRP A 203 -13.26 -36.81 29.38
CA TRP A 203 -13.71 -37.98 28.64
C TRP A 203 -13.27 -39.29 29.32
N LEU A 204 -12.03 -39.33 29.86
CA LEU A 204 -11.55 -40.41 30.72
C LEU A 204 -12.39 -40.56 31.97
N PHE A 205 -12.72 -39.47 32.65
CA PHE A 205 -13.55 -39.47 33.85
C PHE A 205 -14.95 -40.00 33.53
N ILE A 206 -15.58 -39.57 32.44
CA ILE A 206 -16.89 -40.08 31.99
C ILE A 206 -16.81 -41.58 31.67
N ALA A 207 -15.73 -42.03 31.01
CA ALA A 207 -15.53 -43.44 30.66
C ALA A 207 -15.31 -44.32 31.91
N SER A 208 -14.44 -43.89 32.82
CA SER A 208 -14.18 -44.54 34.11
C SER A 208 -15.42 -44.53 35.00
N PHE A 209 -16.18 -43.43 35.05
CA PHE A 209 -17.41 -43.31 35.83
C PHE A 209 -18.52 -44.22 35.30
N ARG A 210 -18.66 -44.34 33.97
CA ARG A 210 -19.60 -45.30 33.34
C ARG A 210 -19.27 -46.73 33.70
N GLU A 211 -18.00 -47.11 33.69
CA GLU A 211 -17.57 -48.45 34.08
C GLU A 211 -17.66 -48.70 35.58
N PHE A 212 -17.32 -47.73 36.42
CA PHE A 212 -17.53 -47.81 37.86
C PHE A 212 -19.02 -47.98 38.19
N ARG A 213 -19.92 -47.25 37.52
CA ARG A 213 -21.38 -47.41 37.66
C ARG A 213 -21.88 -48.77 37.17
N ALA A 214 -21.27 -49.32 36.10
CA ALA A 214 -21.57 -50.66 35.60
C ALA A 214 -21.06 -51.76 36.55
N ALA A 215 -19.87 -51.59 37.13
CA ALA A 215 -19.29 -52.49 38.13
C ALA A 215 -20.09 -52.44 39.45
N ARG A 216 -20.56 -51.25 39.87
CA ARG A 216 -21.44 -51.07 41.05
C ARG A 216 -22.82 -51.71 40.86
N LYS A 217 -23.36 -51.71 39.64
CA LYS A 217 -24.59 -52.46 39.28
C LYS A 217 -24.40 -53.98 39.35
N LEU A 218 -23.20 -54.49 39.03
CA LEU A 218 -22.84 -55.90 39.17
C LEU A 218 -22.52 -56.31 40.61
N MET A 219 -22.06 -55.37 41.44
CA MET A 219 -21.72 -55.59 42.86
C MET A 219 -22.88 -55.36 43.84
N PHE A 220 -24.12 -55.17 43.37
CA PHE A 220 -25.33 -55.19 44.22
C PHE A 220 -25.65 -56.57 44.83
N ALA A 221 -24.63 -57.44 44.96
CA ALA A 221 -24.70 -58.74 45.59
C ALA A 221 -23.88 -58.87 46.89
N ARG A 222 -23.05 -57.91 47.34
CA ARG A 222 -22.47 -57.95 48.71
C ARG A 222 -21.75 -56.64 49.13
N HIS A 223 -22.27 -56.05 50.21
CA HIS A 223 -21.65 -55.16 51.21
C HIS A 223 -20.24 -54.57 50.93
N ALA A 224 -20.14 -53.25 50.69
CA ALA A 224 -18.96 -52.44 51.01
C ALA A 224 -19.28 -50.93 51.09
N HIS A 225 -18.64 -50.24 52.04
CA HIS A 225 -18.86 -48.86 52.46
C HIS A 225 -18.65 -47.77 51.37
N PRO A 226 -19.30 -46.59 51.48
CA PRO A 226 -19.32 -45.56 50.43
C PRO A 226 -18.02 -44.75 50.27
N SER A 227 -17.08 -44.81 51.20
CA SER A 227 -15.89 -43.94 51.24
C SER A 227 -14.71 -44.41 50.40
N ALA A 228 -14.68 -45.67 49.93
CA ALA A 228 -13.57 -46.21 49.12
C ALA A 228 -13.66 -45.91 47.61
N GLY A 229 -14.84 -45.49 47.11
CA GLY A 229 -15.11 -45.44 45.67
C GLY A 229 -14.40 -44.32 44.89
N VAL A 230 -14.08 -43.20 45.53
CA VAL A 230 -13.46 -42.05 44.83
C VAL A 230 -11.97 -42.30 44.60
N PHE A 231 -11.26 -42.88 45.58
CA PHE A 231 -9.85 -43.21 45.45
C PHE A 231 -9.61 -44.37 44.47
N GLU A 232 -10.48 -45.39 44.44
CA GLU A 232 -10.42 -46.45 43.41
C GLU A 232 -10.70 -45.90 42.00
N LEU A 233 -11.69 -45.00 41.86
CA LEU A 233 -11.98 -44.37 40.56
C LEU A 233 -10.81 -43.53 40.07
N LEU A 234 -10.13 -42.80 40.96
CA LEU A 234 -8.91 -42.05 40.68
C LEU A 234 -7.76 -42.98 40.30
N GLY A 235 -7.52 -44.07 41.04
CA GLY A 235 -6.48 -45.04 40.75
C GLY A 235 -6.65 -45.74 39.40
N VAL A 236 -7.87 -46.14 39.05
CA VAL A 236 -8.20 -46.73 37.73
C VAL A 236 -8.03 -45.72 36.61
N THR A 237 -8.37 -44.45 36.85
CA THR A 237 -8.19 -43.37 35.87
C THR A 237 -6.72 -43.06 35.64
N LEU A 238 -5.90 -43.03 36.70
CA LEU A 238 -4.44 -42.79 36.60
C LEU A 238 -3.71 -43.91 35.85
N HIS A 239 -4.04 -45.18 36.15
CA HIS A 239 -3.45 -46.33 35.48
C HIS A 239 -3.77 -46.36 33.98
N ARG A 240 -4.96 -45.91 33.57
CA ARG A 240 -5.35 -45.75 32.16
C ARG A 240 -4.69 -44.55 31.48
N ALA A 241 -4.50 -43.44 32.18
CA ALA A 241 -3.92 -42.23 31.60
C ALA A 241 -2.42 -42.37 31.32
N ILE A 242 -1.68 -43.15 32.12
CA ILE A 242 -0.20 -43.16 32.10
C ILE A 242 0.37 -44.55 31.73
N VAL A 243 -0.07 -45.62 32.39
CA VAL A 243 0.59 -46.94 32.28
C VAL A 243 0.16 -47.69 31.01
N GLN A 244 -1.14 -47.69 30.68
CA GLN A 244 -1.64 -48.39 29.49
C GLN A 244 -1.14 -47.84 28.14
N PRO A 245 -1.01 -46.51 27.94
CA PRO A 245 -0.40 -45.94 26.75
C PRO A 245 1.05 -46.41 26.56
N LEU A 246 1.88 -46.36 27.61
CA LEU A 246 3.31 -46.74 27.54
C LEU A 246 3.52 -48.22 27.17
N VAL A 247 2.71 -49.13 27.75
CA VAL A 247 2.74 -50.57 27.41
C VAL A 247 2.27 -50.79 25.97
N PHE A 248 1.26 -50.04 25.51
CA PHE A 248 0.75 -50.11 24.13
C PHE A 248 1.79 -49.63 23.09
N THR A 249 2.59 -48.60 23.39
CA THR A 249 3.66 -48.13 22.51
C THR A 249 4.78 -49.18 22.39
N GLY A 250 5.19 -49.77 23.52
CA GLY A 250 6.25 -50.80 23.56
C GLY A 250 5.90 -52.08 22.79
N GLU A 251 4.63 -52.51 22.80
CA GLU A 251 4.19 -53.71 22.08
C GLU A 251 3.99 -53.51 20.57
N ASN A 252 3.64 -52.30 20.11
CA ASN A 252 3.35 -52.04 18.69
C ASN A 252 4.56 -51.58 17.87
N LEU A 253 5.62 -51.08 18.49
CA LEU A 253 6.90 -50.75 17.84
C LEU A 253 7.62 -51.98 17.24
N ARG A 254 7.19 -53.21 17.57
CA ARG A 254 7.74 -54.46 17.03
C ARG A 254 7.08 -54.93 15.71
N ARG A 255 6.10 -54.21 15.16
CA ARG A 255 5.36 -54.63 13.95
C ARG A 255 5.95 -54.01 12.67
N PRO A 256 6.15 -54.78 11.57
CA PRO A 256 6.69 -54.26 10.30
C PRO A 256 5.93 -53.06 9.74
N ASP A 257 4.61 -53.01 9.96
CA ASP A 257 3.72 -51.94 9.50
C ASP A 257 3.96 -50.61 10.26
N ALA A 258 4.44 -50.67 11.50
CA ALA A 258 4.78 -49.50 12.31
C ALA A 258 6.10 -48.87 11.87
N TYR A 259 7.06 -49.67 11.39
CA TYR A 259 8.28 -49.18 10.75
C TYR A 259 8.00 -48.44 9.45
N PHE A 260 7.01 -48.87 8.67
CA PHE A 260 6.57 -48.15 7.47
C PHE A 260 6.10 -46.73 7.80
N TRP A 261 5.21 -46.58 8.80
CA TRP A 261 4.72 -45.26 9.20
C TRP A 261 5.78 -44.41 9.92
N ALA A 262 6.70 -45.03 10.66
CA ALA A 262 7.83 -44.32 11.27
C ALA A 262 8.80 -43.80 10.19
N ILE A 263 9.09 -44.59 9.15
CA ILE A 263 9.93 -44.16 8.02
C ILE A 263 9.22 -43.05 7.24
N VAL A 264 7.93 -43.16 6.95
CA VAL A 264 7.14 -42.09 6.28
C VAL A 264 7.13 -40.81 7.12
N ALA A 265 6.95 -40.90 8.43
CA ALA A 265 6.95 -39.75 9.33
C ALA A 265 8.34 -39.09 9.43
N ILE A 266 9.41 -39.88 9.54
CA ILE A 266 10.80 -39.38 9.55
C ILE A 266 11.13 -38.74 8.20
N TYR A 267 10.74 -39.37 7.09
CA TYR A 267 10.97 -38.85 5.74
C TYR A 267 10.20 -37.55 5.50
N SER A 268 8.92 -37.49 5.91
CA SER A 268 8.11 -36.26 5.84
C SER A 268 8.66 -35.15 6.73
N SER A 269 9.27 -35.50 7.87
CA SER A 269 9.92 -34.54 8.77
C SER A 269 11.25 -34.04 8.21
N ILE A 270 12.02 -34.89 7.52
CA ILE A 270 13.24 -34.49 6.82
C ILE A 270 12.87 -33.56 5.67
N ILE A 271 11.90 -33.91 4.83
CA ILE A 271 11.36 -33.03 3.78
C ILE A 271 10.88 -31.70 4.38
N PHE A 272 10.19 -31.73 5.52
CA PHE A 272 9.77 -30.50 6.23
C PHE A 272 10.93 -29.65 6.69
N VAL A 273 11.98 -30.23 7.28
CA VAL A 273 13.15 -29.46 7.73
C VAL A 273 13.97 -28.95 6.54
N THR A 274 14.17 -29.77 5.51
CA THR A 274 14.90 -29.41 4.30
C THR A 274 14.19 -28.31 3.53
N LEU A 275 12.86 -28.39 3.37
CA LEU A 275 12.06 -27.39 2.64
C LEU A 275 11.75 -26.13 3.46
N SER A 276 11.50 -26.24 4.77
CA SER A 276 11.19 -25.07 5.63
C SER A 276 12.40 -24.16 5.87
N TYR A 277 13.62 -24.69 5.72
CA TYR A 277 14.85 -23.94 5.95
C TYR A 277 15.77 -23.86 4.72
N ALA A 278 15.37 -24.41 3.56
CA ALA A 278 16.20 -24.48 2.35
C ALA A 278 16.87 -23.15 2.02
N ARG A 279 16.12 -22.03 2.07
CA ARG A 279 16.63 -20.71 1.70
C ARG A 279 17.59 -20.14 2.76
N GLN A 280 17.19 -20.10 4.03
CA GLN A 280 18.02 -19.57 5.12
C GLN A 280 19.25 -20.44 5.42
N PHE A 281 19.10 -21.76 5.40
CA PHE A 281 20.20 -22.71 5.57
C PHE A 281 21.15 -22.70 4.38
N SER A 282 20.65 -22.59 3.14
CA SER A 282 21.50 -22.46 1.96
C SER A 282 22.30 -21.16 1.98
N THR A 283 21.66 -20.02 2.28
CA THR A 283 22.37 -18.74 2.43
C THR A 283 23.39 -18.78 3.57
N PHE A 284 23.01 -19.29 4.76
CA PHE A 284 23.91 -19.44 5.91
C PHE A 284 25.12 -20.35 5.62
N MET A 285 24.91 -21.49 4.96
CA MET A 285 25.98 -22.45 4.65
C MET A 285 26.87 -21.97 3.50
N MET A 286 26.32 -21.26 2.51
CA MET A 286 27.10 -20.65 1.41
C MET A 286 27.95 -19.48 1.91
N GLU A 287 27.40 -18.60 2.76
CA GLU A 287 28.13 -17.48 3.37
C GLU A 287 29.26 -17.94 4.30
N ARG A 288 29.05 -19.02 5.06
CA ARG A 288 30.01 -19.43 6.10
C ARG A 288 31.04 -20.48 5.66
N PHE A 289 30.74 -21.30 4.65
CA PHE A 289 31.59 -22.44 4.28
C PHE A 289 31.84 -22.61 2.76
N GLY A 290 31.30 -21.71 1.92
CA GLY A 290 31.52 -21.72 0.47
C GLY A 290 30.72 -22.76 -0.32
N ASN A 291 30.75 -22.65 -1.65
CA ASN A 291 29.89 -23.42 -2.58
C ASN A 291 30.13 -24.95 -2.59
N ASP A 292 31.27 -25.42 -2.08
CA ASP A 292 31.68 -26.82 -2.15
C ASP A 292 31.05 -27.70 -1.04
N ILE A 293 30.47 -27.08 0.00
CA ILE A 293 29.96 -27.84 1.16
C ILE A 293 28.67 -28.61 0.87
N PHE A 294 27.82 -28.10 -0.02
CA PHE A 294 26.60 -28.81 -0.44
C PHE A 294 26.92 -30.10 -1.19
N SER A 295 27.99 -30.10 -1.99
CA SER A 295 28.50 -31.30 -2.66
C SER A 295 28.97 -32.34 -1.62
N ARG A 296 29.71 -31.90 -0.59
CA ARG A 296 30.19 -32.77 0.49
C ARG A 296 29.08 -33.31 1.39
N ILE A 297 28.08 -32.49 1.74
CA ILE A 297 26.90 -32.92 2.51
C ILE A 297 26.06 -33.92 1.71
N THR A 298 25.92 -33.70 0.40
CA THR A 298 25.25 -34.65 -0.50
C THR A 298 26.01 -35.98 -0.52
N VAL A 299 27.34 -35.97 -0.68
CA VAL A 299 28.18 -37.18 -0.62
C VAL A 299 28.02 -37.93 0.70
N VAL A 300 28.03 -37.23 1.85
CA VAL A 300 27.86 -37.84 3.18
C VAL A 300 26.46 -38.44 3.36
N THR A 301 25.42 -37.71 2.93
CA THR A 301 24.02 -38.18 2.99
C THR A 301 23.83 -39.42 2.13
N LEU A 302 24.44 -39.46 0.94
CA LEU A 302 24.42 -40.61 0.04
C LEU A 302 25.19 -41.80 0.60
N LEU A 303 26.33 -41.59 1.26
CA LEU A 303 27.07 -42.62 1.98
C LEU A 303 26.24 -43.23 3.11
N VAL A 304 25.55 -42.40 3.89
CA VAL A 304 24.67 -42.85 4.97
C VAL A 304 23.49 -43.65 4.42
N VAL A 305 22.81 -43.15 3.39
CA VAL A 305 21.69 -43.85 2.72
C VAL A 305 22.16 -45.18 2.13
N ALA A 306 23.32 -45.21 1.46
CA ALA A 306 23.91 -46.44 0.91
C ALA A 306 24.26 -47.46 2.01
N VAL A 307 24.78 -47.02 3.15
CA VAL A 307 25.06 -47.88 4.32
C VAL A 307 23.77 -48.44 4.92
N PHE A 308 22.73 -47.61 5.08
CA PHE A 308 21.42 -48.09 5.55
C PHE A 308 20.76 -49.07 4.57
N LEU A 309 20.86 -48.83 3.27
CA LEU A 309 20.42 -49.75 2.22
C LEU A 309 21.21 -51.06 2.21
N LEU A 310 22.53 -51.00 2.40
CA LEU A 310 23.41 -52.16 2.51
C LEU A 310 23.05 -53.01 3.74
N LEU A 311 22.90 -52.39 4.91
CA LEU A 311 22.48 -53.05 6.15
C LEU A 311 21.08 -53.68 6.03
N TYR A 312 20.18 -53.02 5.31
CA TYR A 312 18.84 -53.52 5.02
C TYR A 312 18.86 -54.72 4.05
N LEU A 313 19.69 -54.67 3.00
CA LEU A 313 19.88 -55.75 2.03
C LEU A 313 20.61 -56.96 2.60
N LEU A 314 21.57 -56.76 3.52
CA LEU A 314 22.29 -57.81 4.24
C LEU A 314 21.37 -58.65 5.15
N ARG A 315 20.22 -58.11 5.59
CA ARG A 315 19.23 -58.81 6.42
C ARG A 315 18.28 -59.74 5.65
N VAL A 316 18.33 -59.77 4.31
CA VAL A 316 17.50 -60.63 3.46
C VAL A 316 18.26 -61.93 3.15
N LYS A 317 17.83 -63.05 3.74
CA LYS A 317 18.63 -64.26 3.92
C LYS A 317 19.14 -65.03 2.68
N THR A 318 18.76 -64.74 1.43
CA THR A 318 18.86 -65.79 0.38
C THR A 318 19.79 -65.64 -0.83
N HIS A 319 20.30 -64.48 -1.27
CA HIS A 319 21.18 -64.45 -2.47
C HIS A 319 22.28 -63.39 -2.45
N LEU A 320 23.55 -63.81 -2.34
CA LEU A 320 24.74 -62.94 -2.21
C LEU A 320 25.14 -62.24 -3.52
N VAL A 321 25.02 -62.94 -4.66
CA VAL A 321 25.47 -62.47 -5.99
C VAL A 321 24.61 -61.32 -6.51
N SER A 322 23.28 -61.42 -6.36
CA SER A 322 22.34 -60.37 -6.74
C SER A 322 22.53 -59.08 -5.93
N ARG A 323 22.97 -59.20 -4.66
CA ARG A 323 23.29 -58.06 -3.79
C ARG A 323 24.54 -57.33 -4.26
N PHE A 324 25.56 -58.08 -4.68
CA PHE A 324 26.80 -57.51 -5.20
C PHE A 324 26.56 -56.79 -6.54
N ILE A 325 25.75 -57.36 -7.43
CA ILE A 325 25.41 -56.73 -8.72
C ILE A 325 24.57 -55.46 -8.51
N ALA A 326 23.61 -55.45 -7.58
CA ALA A 326 22.83 -54.25 -7.23
C ALA A 326 23.72 -53.13 -6.66
N PHE A 327 24.61 -53.49 -5.74
CA PHE A 327 25.55 -52.56 -5.13
C PHE A 327 26.54 -52.02 -6.18
N ALA A 328 27.10 -52.89 -7.02
CA ALA A 328 27.98 -52.49 -8.12
C ALA A 328 27.27 -51.61 -9.16
N GLY A 329 26.00 -51.87 -9.47
CA GLY A 329 25.20 -51.04 -10.38
C GLY A 329 24.92 -49.65 -9.85
N ILE A 330 24.57 -49.51 -8.56
CA ILE A 330 24.37 -48.22 -7.90
C ILE A 330 25.69 -47.46 -7.80
N VAL A 331 26.80 -48.14 -7.47
CA VAL A 331 28.15 -47.56 -7.41
C VAL A 331 28.64 -47.14 -8.81
N ALA A 332 28.33 -47.90 -9.86
CA ALA A 332 28.68 -47.55 -11.24
C ALA A 332 27.87 -46.36 -11.78
N LEU A 333 26.56 -46.30 -11.50
CA LEU A 333 25.72 -45.12 -11.81
C LEU A 333 26.21 -43.88 -11.05
N TYR A 334 26.64 -44.04 -9.80
CA TYR A 334 27.22 -42.96 -8.99
C TYR A 334 28.59 -42.49 -9.54
N ALA A 335 29.46 -43.43 -9.96
CA ALA A 335 30.75 -43.12 -10.57
C ALA A 335 30.60 -42.41 -11.92
N PHE A 336 29.56 -42.73 -12.70
CA PHE A 336 29.21 -42.06 -13.96
C PHE A 336 28.89 -40.56 -13.77
N PHE A 337 28.15 -40.19 -12.72
CA PHE A 337 27.77 -38.78 -12.46
C PHE A 337 28.84 -37.95 -11.71
N LEU A 338 29.89 -38.58 -11.18
CA LEU A 338 30.96 -37.91 -10.43
C LEU A 338 32.31 -37.85 -11.16
N HIS A 339 32.60 -38.81 -12.05
CA HIS A 339 33.92 -38.94 -12.67
C HIS A 339 33.84 -38.69 -14.18
N GLU A 340 34.08 -37.44 -14.58
CA GLU A 340 34.01 -36.94 -15.96
C GLU A 340 34.78 -37.81 -17.00
N PRO A 341 36.01 -38.30 -16.73
CA PRO A 341 36.72 -39.18 -17.66
C PRO A 341 36.06 -40.55 -17.88
N LEU A 342 35.38 -41.11 -16.87
CA LEU A 342 34.72 -42.41 -16.98
C LEU A 342 33.45 -42.29 -17.85
N ARG A 343 32.75 -41.16 -17.70
CA ARG A 343 31.54 -40.82 -18.46
C ARG A 343 31.84 -40.58 -19.93
N GLU A 344 32.91 -39.85 -20.26
CA GLU A 344 33.37 -39.69 -21.65
C GLU A 344 33.72 -41.02 -22.32
N ASN A 345 34.38 -41.93 -21.59
CA ASN A 345 34.67 -43.28 -22.09
C ASN A 345 33.40 -44.10 -22.35
N ILE A 346 32.35 -43.90 -21.55
CA ILE A 346 31.05 -44.55 -21.75
C ILE A 346 30.30 -43.93 -22.93
N TYR A 347 30.32 -42.61 -23.13
CA TYR A 347 29.74 -41.98 -24.32
C TYR A 347 30.49 -42.38 -25.58
N ALA A 348 31.82 -42.48 -25.53
CA ALA A 348 32.62 -43.01 -26.63
C ALA A 348 32.22 -44.47 -26.97
N ALA A 349 32.01 -45.32 -25.95
CA ALA A 349 31.52 -46.68 -26.16
C ALA A 349 30.10 -46.72 -26.74
N LEU A 350 29.18 -45.87 -26.26
CA LEU A 350 27.79 -45.80 -26.75
C LEU A 350 27.72 -45.27 -28.19
N ARG A 351 28.52 -44.24 -28.53
CA ARG A 351 28.71 -43.75 -29.91
C ARG A 351 29.28 -44.86 -30.80
N TRP A 352 30.21 -45.65 -30.29
CA TRP A 352 30.79 -46.79 -31.01
C TRP A 352 29.77 -47.89 -31.32
N VAL A 353 28.75 -48.12 -30.48
CA VAL A 353 27.63 -49.05 -30.79
C VAL A 353 26.50 -48.37 -31.59
N GLY A 354 26.70 -47.15 -32.09
CA GLY A 354 25.75 -46.44 -32.96
C GLY A 354 24.57 -45.78 -32.23
N LEU A 355 24.64 -45.63 -30.90
CA LEU A 355 23.62 -44.90 -30.14
C LEU A 355 23.91 -43.40 -30.17
N ASN A 356 22.88 -42.60 -30.47
CA ASN A 356 22.97 -41.14 -30.49
C ASN A 356 23.06 -40.60 -29.06
N THR A 357 24.25 -40.11 -28.67
CA THR A 357 24.52 -39.55 -27.35
C THR A 357 24.17 -38.07 -27.25
N ALA A 358 23.73 -37.41 -28.33
CA ALA A 358 23.40 -35.98 -28.34
C ALA A 358 22.32 -35.60 -27.32
N PHE A 359 21.39 -36.51 -27.00
CA PHE A 359 20.41 -36.32 -25.94
C PHE A 359 21.04 -36.30 -24.53
N PHE A 360 22.04 -37.16 -24.29
CA PHE A 360 22.76 -37.24 -23.02
C PHE A 360 23.79 -36.11 -22.86
N GLU A 361 24.43 -35.71 -23.96
CA GLU A 361 25.34 -34.55 -24.03
C GLU A 361 24.57 -33.22 -23.91
N ALA A 362 23.34 -33.12 -24.45
CA ALA A 362 22.48 -31.95 -24.27
C ALA A 362 22.02 -31.74 -22.80
N LEU A 363 21.97 -32.83 -22.01
CA LEU A 363 21.76 -32.75 -20.56
C LEU A 363 23.00 -32.22 -19.81
N GLU A 364 24.17 -32.10 -20.44
CA GLU A 364 25.42 -31.60 -19.83
C GLU A 364 25.63 -30.09 -19.95
N ILE A 365 24.90 -29.41 -20.84
CA ILE A 365 25.03 -27.96 -21.05
C ILE A 365 24.50 -27.16 -19.84
N PHE A 366 23.78 -27.80 -18.91
CA PHE A 366 23.13 -27.16 -17.78
C PHE A 366 23.70 -27.66 -16.44
N PRO A 367 24.19 -26.76 -15.56
CA PRO A 367 24.77 -27.16 -14.29
C PRO A 367 23.69 -27.73 -13.37
N ILE A 368 23.64 -29.06 -13.22
CA ILE A 368 22.73 -29.73 -12.28
C ILE A 368 23.08 -29.29 -10.86
N TYR A 369 22.23 -28.46 -10.26
CA TYR A 369 22.40 -27.98 -8.88
C TYR A 369 22.39 -29.16 -7.89
N ALA A 370 23.13 -29.06 -6.78
CA ALA A 370 23.19 -30.11 -5.77
C ALA A 370 21.81 -30.55 -5.24
N GLY A 371 20.81 -29.65 -5.26
CA GLY A 371 19.42 -29.96 -4.90
C GLY A 371 18.68 -30.88 -5.88
N GLU A 372 18.94 -30.77 -7.19
CA GLU A 372 18.31 -31.62 -8.21
C GLU A 372 18.83 -33.07 -8.15
N LYS A 373 20.10 -33.25 -7.76
CA LYS A 373 20.70 -34.57 -7.49
C LYS A 373 20.05 -35.26 -6.26
N ILE A 374 19.57 -34.47 -5.30
CA ILE A 374 18.84 -34.96 -4.12
C ILE A 374 17.42 -35.38 -4.50
N HIS A 375 16.71 -34.58 -5.31
CA HIS A 375 15.37 -34.90 -5.82
C HIS A 375 15.35 -36.19 -6.65
N PHE A 376 16.33 -36.39 -7.54
CA PHE A 376 16.47 -37.64 -8.29
C PHE A 376 16.55 -38.86 -7.35
N LEU A 377 17.27 -38.74 -6.24
CA LEU A 377 17.41 -39.82 -5.27
C LEU A 377 16.15 -40.03 -4.40
N GLU A 378 15.45 -38.94 -4.09
CA GLU A 378 14.22 -38.91 -3.29
C GLU A 378 13.12 -39.73 -3.96
N TYR A 379 12.82 -39.41 -5.22
CA TYR A 379 11.79 -40.09 -5.99
C TYR A 379 12.17 -41.52 -6.37
N GLY A 380 13.46 -41.79 -6.59
CA GLY A 380 13.97 -43.15 -6.80
C GLY A 380 13.79 -44.03 -5.55
N PHE A 381 14.05 -43.49 -4.36
CA PHE A 381 13.86 -44.20 -3.09
C PHE A 381 12.37 -44.40 -2.77
N LEU A 382 11.54 -43.38 -3.00
CA LEU A 382 10.09 -43.45 -2.86
C LEU A 382 9.50 -44.55 -3.78
N GLY A 383 9.94 -44.62 -5.04
CA GLY A 383 9.54 -45.67 -5.97
C GLY A 383 9.93 -47.07 -5.52
N LEU A 384 11.14 -47.23 -4.96
CA LEU A 384 11.64 -48.51 -4.43
C LEU A 384 10.85 -48.98 -3.21
N LEU A 385 10.50 -48.05 -2.30
CA LEU A 385 9.63 -48.28 -1.15
C LEU A 385 8.20 -48.64 -1.58
N LEU A 386 7.64 -47.91 -2.54
CA LEU A 386 6.30 -48.17 -3.09
C LEU A 386 6.24 -49.54 -3.78
N CYS A 387 7.25 -49.90 -4.58
CA CYS A 387 7.33 -51.22 -5.21
C CYS A 387 7.37 -52.34 -4.18
N LYS A 388 8.16 -52.20 -3.12
CA LYS A 388 8.20 -53.20 -2.04
C LYS A 388 6.88 -53.31 -1.29
N THR A 389 6.23 -52.18 -1.03
CA THR A 389 4.96 -52.13 -0.27
C THR A 389 3.79 -52.65 -1.09
N LEU A 390 3.73 -52.29 -2.37
CA LEU A 390 2.71 -52.75 -3.32
C LEU A 390 2.92 -54.23 -3.67
N SER A 391 4.15 -54.70 -3.88
CA SER A 391 4.44 -56.13 -4.11
C SER A 391 4.11 -57.02 -2.91
N TYR A 392 4.15 -56.50 -1.67
CA TYR A 392 3.68 -57.21 -0.48
C TYR A 392 2.16 -57.43 -0.48
N ARG A 393 1.43 -56.68 -1.31
CA ARG A 393 -0.04 -56.70 -1.38
C ARG A 393 -0.60 -57.15 -2.74
N LEU A 394 0.19 -57.10 -3.81
CA LEU A 394 -0.21 -57.29 -5.22
C LEU A 394 0.73 -58.29 -5.94
N LYS A 395 0.14 -59.24 -6.70
CA LYS A 395 0.77 -60.46 -7.28
C LYS A 395 1.60 -60.25 -8.53
N ASP A 396 1.44 -59.09 -9.14
CA ASP A 396 1.38 -59.02 -10.59
C ASP A 396 2.28 -57.91 -11.10
N ARG A 397 2.71 -58.00 -12.36
CA ARG A 397 3.57 -57.00 -13.01
C ARG A 397 2.93 -55.60 -12.98
N SER A 398 1.61 -55.53 -12.82
CA SER A 398 0.82 -54.32 -12.58
C SER A 398 1.19 -53.56 -11.30
N ALA A 399 1.80 -54.20 -10.30
CA ALA A 399 2.27 -53.52 -9.07
C ALA A 399 3.43 -52.56 -9.34
N TYR A 400 4.31 -52.90 -10.29
CA TYR A 400 5.41 -52.03 -10.72
C TYR A 400 4.88 -50.84 -11.50
N TRP A 401 3.93 -51.09 -12.42
CA TRP A 401 3.24 -50.03 -13.15
C TRP A 401 2.45 -49.10 -12.23
N LEU A 402 1.82 -49.63 -11.18
CA LEU A 402 1.11 -48.83 -10.19
C LEU A 402 2.06 -48.02 -9.31
N ALA A 403 3.21 -48.57 -8.93
CA ALA A 403 4.25 -47.82 -8.21
C ALA A 403 4.80 -46.68 -9.07
N LEU A 404 5.10 -46.96 -10.35
CA LEU A 404 5.53 -45.97 -11.33
C LEU A 404 4.48 -44.87 -11.48
N LEU A 405 3.21 -45.24 -11.63
CA LEU A 405 2.10 -44.29 -11.78
C LEU A 405 1.94 -43.41 -10.53
N ILE A 406 2.11 -43.96 -9.31
CA ILE A 406 2.00 -43.18 -8.08
C ILE A 406 3.18 -42.22 -7.92
N VAL A 407 4.42 -42.67 -8.18
CA VAL A 407 5.59 -41.78 -8.19
C VAL A 407 5.42 -40.69 -9.24
N TYR A 408 4.93 -41.05 -10.43
CA TYR A 408 4.63 -40.12 -11.51
C TYR A 408 3.56 -39.10 -11.11
N LEU A 409 2.47 -39.53 -10.47
CA LEU A 409 1.40 -38.62 -10.03
C LEU A 409 1.88 -37.69 -8.91
N ILE A 410 2.68 -38.18 -7.96
CA ILE A 410 3.27 -37.34 -6.90
C ILE A 410 4.25 -36.34 -7.50
N GLY A 411 5.15 -36.80 -8.37
CA GLY A 411 6.10 -35.93 -9.08
C GLY A 411 5.39 -34.91 -9.98
N MET A 412 4.37 -35.30 -10.74
CA MET A 412 3.55 -34.35 -11.52
C MET A 412 2.76 -33.39 -10.66
N THR A 413 2.35 -33.79 -9.45
CA THR A 413 1.62 -32.88 -8.55
C THR A 413 2.59 -31.89 -7.91
N ASP A 414 3.78 -32.32 -7.50
CA ASP A 414 4.84 -31.44 -7.01
C ASP A 414 5.26 -30.44 -8.12
N GLU A 415 5.62 -30.95 -9.30
CA GLU A 415 6.03 -30.11 -10.44
C GLU A 415 4.87 -29.28 -11.00
N GLY A 416 3.66 -29.81 -11.05
CA GLY A 416 2.47 -29.09 -11.52
C GLY A 416 2.03 -27.97 -10.57
N ILE A 417 2.26 -28.13 -9.27
CA ILE A 417 2.08 -27.07 -8.28
C ILE A 417 3.22 -26.04 -8.38
N GLN A 418 4.46 -26.47 -8.67
CA GLN A 418 5.56 -25.55 -8.98
C GLN A 418 5.34 -24.79 -10.29
N TRP A 419 4.71 -25.43 -11.29
CA TRP A 419 4.29 -24.84 -12.57
C TRP A 419 3.17 -23.79 -12.40
N ALA A 420 2.37 -23.93 -11.34
CA ALA A 420 1.35 -22.95 -10.95
C ALA A 420 1.94 -21.74 -10.18
N LEU A 421 3.24 -21.73 -9.88
CA LEU A 421 3.92 -20.63 -9.20
C LEU A 421 4.63 -19.75 -10.22
N PRO A 422 4.49 -18.41 -10.15
CA PRO A 422 5.09 -17.51 -11.14
C PRO A 422 6.62 -17.61 -11.22
N SER A 423 7.32 -17.94 -10.13
CA SER A 423 8.78 -17.81 -10.03
C SER A 423 9.59 -19.10 -10.19
N ARG A 424 9.00 -20.20 -10.66
CA ARG A 424 9.73 -21.39 -11.11
C ARG A 424 9.18 -21.81 -12.46
N VAL A 425 10.00 -21.68 -13.51
CA VAL A 425 9.76 -22.39 -14.76
C VAL A 425 9.91 -23.87 -14.43
N GLY A 426 8.79 -24.58 -14.23
CA GLY A 426 8.84 -26.03 -14.23
C GLY A 426 9.25 -26.44 -15.64
N GLU A 427 10.53 -26.75 -15.81
CA GLU A 427 11.01 -27.31 -17.06
C GLU A 427 10.34 -28.69 -17.21
N TYR A 428 9.78 -28.98 -18.39
CA TYR A 428 9.33 -30.35 -18.72
C TYR A 428 10.40 -31.42 -18.37
N ARG A 429 11.68 -31.00 -18.31
CA ARG A 429 12.85 -31.74 -17.81
C ARG A 429 12.67 -32.35 -16.42
N ASP A 430 12.15 -31.63 -15.43
CA ASP A 430 12.08 -32.10 -14.04
C ASP A 430 11.00 -33.19 -13.88
N ILE A 431 9.90 -33.03 -14.61
CA ILE A 431 8.88 -34.08 -14.78
C ILE A 431 9.52 -35.33 -15.40
N TRP A 432 10.31 -35.19 -16.48
CA TRP A 432 10.99 -36.32 -17.12
C TRP A 432 12.11 -36.93 -16.24
N MET A 433 12.86 -36.15 -15.46
CA MET A 433 13.84 -36.67 -14.50
C MET A 433 13.18 -37.45 -13.38
N ASN A 434 12.06 -36.97 -12.84
CA ASN A 434 11.30 -37.66 -11.80
C ASN A 434 10.71 -38.98 -12.34
N ILE A 435 10.20 -38.98 -13.57
CA ILE A 435 9.77 -40.19 -14.30
C ILE A 435 10.94 -41.16 -14.50
N THR A 436 12.08 -40.65 -14.97
CA THR A 436 13.26 -41.46 -15.32
C THR A 436 13.90 -42.08 -14.08
N SER A 437 13.97 -41.33 -12.97
CA SER A 437 14.42 -41.82 -11.66
C SER A 437 13.51 -42.95 -11.14
N GLY A 438 12.19 -42.71 -11.12
CA GLY A 438 11.21 -43.72 -10.71
C GLY A 438 11.31 -44.98 -11.59
N GLY A 439 11.48 -44.80 -12.90
CA GLY A 439 11.67 -45.88 -13.87
C GLY A 439 12.96 -46.69 -13.65
N LEU A 440 14.10 -46.01 -13.42
CA LEU A 440 15.40 -46.66 -13.16
C LEU A 440 15.42 -47.40 -11.81
N ALA A 441 14.77 -46.86 -10.78
CA ALA A 441 14.60 -47.55 -9.51
C ALA A 441 13.78 -48.84 -9.65
N ILE A 442 12.71 -48.80 -10.46
CA ILE A 442 11.88 -49.98 -10.78
C ILE A 442 12.68 -51.01 -11.59
N LEU A 443 13.44 -50.57 -12.59
CA LEU A 443 14.30 -51.42 -13.39
C LEU A 443 15.38 -52.10 -12.53
N SER A 444 15.94 -51.37 -11.57
CA SER A 444 16.90 -51.90 -10.59
C SER A 444 16.28 -52.98 -9.70
N VAL A 445 15.05 -52.77 -9.22
CA VAL A 445 14.29 -53.80 -8.47
C VAL A 445 13.99 -55.02 -9.34
N PHE A 446 13.63 -54.80 -10.61
CA PHE A 446 13.30 -55.85 -11.57
C PHE A 446 14.52 -56.73 -11.93
N LEU A 447 15.71 -56.11 -12.10
CA LEU A 447 16.96 -56.79 -12.40
C LEU A 447 17.55 -57.53 -11.18
N VAL A 448 17.33 -57.01 -9.97
CA VAL A 448 17.92 -57.54 -8.73
C VAL A 448 17.06 -58.63 -8.08
N ILE A 449 15.73 -58.58 -8.24
CA ILE A 449 14.80 -59.47 -7.53
C ILE A 449 14.01 -60.32 -8.54
N ARG A 450 14.45 -61.57 -8.77
CA ARG A 450 13.78 -62.47 -9.72
C ARG A 450 12.30 -62.72 -9.36
N PRO A 451 11.40 -62.90 -10.36
CA PRO A 451 9.93 -62.81 -10.19
C PRO A 451 9.26 -63.92 -9.36
N ARG A 452 9.99 -64.95 -8.92
CA ARG A 452 9.36 -66.16 -8.32
C ARG A 452 8.87 -65.97 -6.89
N ALA A 453 9.23 -64.88 -6.19
CA ALA A 453 8.84 -64.64 -4.80
C ALA A 453 7.46 -63.98 -4.60
N PHE A 454 6.74 -63.60 -5.68
CA PHE A 454 5.60 -62.67 -5.56
C PHE A 454 4.30 -63.20 -6.15
N GLN A 455 3.76 -64.28 -5.57
CA GLN A 455 2.48 -64.86 -5.99
C GLN A 455 1.33 -64.65 -4.94
N GLY A 456 0.70 -63.44 -4.73
CA GLY A 456 -0.66 -63.08 -4.12
C GLY A 456 -1.65 -62.09 -4.86
N ARG A 457 -2.96 -62.38 -5.22
CA ARG A 457 -3.84 -61.64 -6.24
C ARG A 457 -4.30 -60.21 -5.78
N PHE A 458 -4.46 -59.24 -6.71
CA PHE A 458 -4.85 -57.83 -6.47
C PHE A 458 -6.28 -57.65 -5.92
N SER A 459 -6.50 -56.70 -4.98
CA SER A 459 -7.81 -56.34 -4.41
C SER A 459 -7.99 -54.81 -4.36
N LEU A 460 -9.19 -54.34 -4.77
CA LEU A 460 -9.61 -52.91 -4.75
C LEU A 460 -9.44 -52.22 -3.38
N SER A 461 -9.50 -52.97 -2.27
CA SER A 461 -9.31 -52.44 -0.92
C SER A 461 -7.92 -51.83 -0.65
N SER A 462 -6.94 -52.14 -1.50
CA SER A 462 -5.55 -51.68 -1.36
C SER A 462 -5.36 -50.20 -1.70
N LEU A 463 -6.36 -49.55 -2.31
CA LEU A 463 -6.34 -48.13 -2.70
C LEU A 463 -6.59 -47.16 -1.53
N ARG A 464 -7.15 -47.61 -0.39
CA ARG A 464 -7.51 -46.73 0.74
C ARG A 464 -6.34 -45.96 1.37
N PRO A 465 -5.21 -46.61 1.74
CA PRO A 465 -4.08 -45.89 2.34
C PRO A 465 -3.45 -44.88 1.37
N ILE A 466 -3.49 -45.18 0.07
CA ILE A 466 -2.95 -44.33 -1.00
C ILE A 466 -3.73 -43.01 -1.05
N CYS A 467 -5.06 -43.06 -1.00
CA CYS A 467 -5.91 -41.86 -0.97
C CYS A 467 -5.65 -40.97 0.26
N TYR A 468 -5.41 -41.54 1.44
CA TYR A 468 -5.10 -40.76 2.64
C TYR A 468 -3.72 -40.10 2.58
N THR A 469 -2.71 -40.79 2.05
CA THR A 469 -1.36 -40.22 1.87
C THR A 469 -1.37 -39.08 0.85
N LEU A 470 -2.11 -39.21 -0.26
CA LEU A 470 -2.29 -38.13 -1.24
C LEU A 470 -3.01 -36.91 -0.65
N ALA A 471 -4.05 -37.12 0.16
CA ALA A 471 -4.76 -36.03 0.82
C ALA A 471 -3.86 -35.25 1.79
N ALA A 472 -3.01 -35.95 2.55
CA ALA A 472 -2.06 -35.31 3.46
C ALA A 472 -0.97 -34.51 2.71
N ALA A 473 -0.47 -35.04 1.59
CA ALA A 473 0.51 -34.36 0.74
C ALA A 473 -0.05 -33.03 0.18
N ILE A 474 -1.29 -33.04 -0.34
CA ILE A 474 -1.94 -31.84 -0.90
C ILE A 474 -2.10 -30.72 0.14
N VAL A 475 -2.54 -31.05 1.36
CA VAL A 475 -2.68 -30.06 2.44
C VAL A 475 -1.33 -29.50 2.86
N TYR A 476 -0.32 -30.36 2.95
CA TYR A 476 1.03 -29.99 3.35
C TYR A 476 1.70 -29.06 2.33
N THR A 477 1.55 -29.33 1.03
CA THR A 477 2.03 -28.44 -0.04
C THR A 477 1.34 -27.07 0.04
N GLY A 478 0.03 -27.00 0.34
CA GLY A 478 -0.68 -25.74 0.58
C GLY A 478 -0.11 -24.87 1.69
N ILE A 479 0.26 -25.49 2.81
CA ILE A 479 0.90 -24.80 3.95
C ILE A 479 2.28 -24.28 3.53
N PHE A 480 3.07 -25.11 2.84
CA PHE A 480 4.40 -24.74 2.35
C PHE A 480 4.38 -23.52 1.41
N LEU A 481 3.44 -23.47 0.46
CA LEU A 481 3.30 -22.32 -0.46
C LEU A 481 2.99 -21.02 0.27
N GLN A 482 2.09 -21.07 1.27
CA GLN A 482 1.77 -19.92 2.11
C GLN A 482 2.98 -19.42 2.91
N SER A 483 3.85 -20.34 3.35
CA SER A 483 5.02 -20.04 4.19
C SER A 483 6.24 -19.57 3.40
N VAL A 484 6.46 -20.09 2.19
CA VAL A 484 7.64 -19.75 1.35
C VAL A 484 7.40 -18.53 0.47
N HIS A 485 6.19 -18.35 -0.06
CA HIS A 485 5.88 -17.32 -1.03
C HIS A 485 5.08 -16.16 -0.45
N GLY A 486 5.17 -15.89 0.87
CA GLY A 486 4.51 -14.74 1.51
C GLY A 486 4.51 -13.53 0.58
N PHE A 487 3.35 -13.23 0.00
CA PHE A 487 3.27 -12.67 -1.35
C PHE A 487 3.89 -11.27 -1.46
N GLY A 488 5.14 -11.24 -1.92
CA GLY A 488 5.95 -10.09 -2.37
C GLY A 488 6.16 -8.93 -1.39
N HIS A 489 7.28 -8.23 -1.56
CA HIS A 489 7.46 -6.90 -0.99
C HIS A 489 6.51 -5.95 -1.71
N LYS A 490 5.59 -5.33 -0.97
CA LYS A 490 4.89 -4.15 -1.43
C LYS A 490 5.92 -3.03 -1.54
N ILE A 491 6.25 -2.66 -2.76
CA ILE A 491 7.15 -1.55 -3.06
C ILE A 491 6.27 -0.33 -3.29
N PHE A 492 6.56 0.70 -2.52
CA PHE A 492 5.95 2.01 -2.67
C PHE A 492 6.71 2.79 -3.74
N MET A 493 5.99 3.43 -4.65
CA MET A 493 6.55 4.27 -5.72
C MET A 493 6.52 5.73 -5.27
N PRO A 494 7.65 6.34 -4.91
CA PRO A 494 7.69 7.70 -4.37
C PRO A 494 7.12 8.74 -5.34
N ASP A 495 7.35 8.53 -6.64
CA ASP A 495 7.00 9.49 -7.69
C ASP A 495 5.49 9.58 -7.96
N ASN A 496 4.71 8.56 -7.58
CA ASN A 496 3.30 8.48 -7.94
C ASN A 496 2.38 7.85 -6.87
N GLY A 497 2.89 7.48 -5.70
CA GLY A 497 2.11 6.95 -4.58
C GLY A 497 1.56 5.53 -4.76
N ALA A 498 1.89 4.84 -5.86
CA ALA A 498 1.39 3.49 -6.12
C ALA A 498 2.14 2.43 -5.32
N GLU A 499 1.44 1.38 -4.89
CA GLU A 499 2.05 0.18 -4.32
C GLU A 499 1.99 -0.96 -5.34
N PHE A 500 3.10 -1.67 -5.56
CA PHE A 500 3.09 -2.89 -6.34
C PHE A 500 3.85 -4.02 -5.65
N VAL A 501 3.53 -5.26 -6.01
CA VAL A 501 4.04 -6.45 -5.32
C VAL A 501 5.21 -7.04 -6.12
N SER A 502 6.43 -6.93 -5.58
CA SER A 502 7.67 -7.45 -6.17
C SER A 502 8.28 -8.57 -5.34
N SER A 503 9.02 -9.49 -5.96
CA SER A 503 9.79 -10.50 -5.23
C SER A 503 11.08 -9.95 -4.58
N PHE A 504 11.47 -8.73 -4.93
CA PHE A 504 12.66 -8.03 -4.41
C PHE A 504 12.21 -6.85 -3.55
N ALA A 505 12.95 -6.52 -2.50
CA ALA A 505 12.72 -5.27 -1.78
C ALA A 505 13.18 -4.06 -2.62
N GLU A 506 12.62 -2.88 -2.35
CA GLU A 506 12.92 -1.65 -3.08
C GLU A 506 14.42 -1.34 -3.13
N ASN A 507 15.08 -1.43 -1.97
CA ASN A 507 16.52 -1.21 -1.85
C ASN A 507 17.35 -2.23 -2.63
N GLU A 508 16.86 -3.45 -2.79
CA GLU A 508 17.54 -4.49 -3.56
C GLU A 508 17.45 -4.22 -5.07
N LEU A 509 16.29 -3.75 -5.56
CA LEU A 509 16.14 -3.34 -6.96
C LEU A 509 17.02 -2.13 -7.29
N ILE A 510 17.03 -1.12 -6.42
CA ILE A 510 17.87 0.07 -6.57
C ILE A 510 19.36 -0.28 -6.51
N ALA A 511 19.78 -1.13 -5.56
CA ALA A 511 21.16 -1.58 -5.46
C ALA A 511 21.59 -2.45 -6.64
N LEU A 512 20.69 -3.26 -7.19
CA LEU A 512 20.96 -4.09 -8.36
C LEU A 512 21.09 -3.25 -9.63
N ASP A 513 20.17 -2.29 -9.88
CA ASP A 513 20.27 -1.35 -11.00
C ASP A 513 21.55 -0.49 -10.88
N ARG A 514 21.88 -0.02 -9.66
CA ARG A 514 23.13 0.71 -9.38
C ARG A 514 24.37 -0.15 -9.64
N ARG A 515 24.41 -1.40 -9.18
CA ARG A 515 25.54 -2.32 -9.45
C ARG A 515 25.66 -2.67 -10.93
N ILE A 516 24.56 -2.76 -11.67
CA ILE A 516 24.57 -2.95 -13.13
C ILE A 516 25.13 -1.70 -13.83
N MET A 517 24.82 -0.50 -13.32
CA MET A 517 25.33 0.79 -13.82
C MET A 517 26.83 1.00 -13.50
N GLU A 518 27.26 0.81 -12.24
CA GLU A 518 28.66 0.93 -11.79
C GLU A 518 29.60 -0.02 -12.56
N ARG A 519 29.07 -1.14 -13.01
CA ARG A 519 29.78 -2.19 -13.75
C ARG A 519 29.94 -1.87 -15.24
N TYR A 520 29.01 -1.10 -15.82
CA TYR A 520 29.15 -0.51 -17.16
C TYR A 520 30.27 0.54 -17.21
N GLU A 521 30.66 1.09 -16.05
CA GLU A 521 31.76 2.06 -15.89
C GLU A 521 33.11 1.41 -15.47
N ASN A 522 33.36 0.13 -15.82
CA ASN A 522 34.64 -0.62 -15.77
C ASN A 522 34.86 -1.68 -14.66
N LYS A 523 33.88 -2.56 -14.31
CA LYS A 523 34.15 -3.77 -13.50
C LYS A 523 33.47 -5.05 -14.05
N PRO A 524 33.95 -6.28 -13.73
CA PRO A 524 33.48 -7.55 -14.34
C PRO A 524 32.14 -8.05 -13.78
N VAL A 525 31.37 -8.82 -14.59
CA VAL A 525 29.96 -9.26 -14.38
C VAL A 525 29.81 -10.45 -13.39
N GLU A 526 30.92 -11.05 -12.97
CA GLU A 526 30.90 -12.35 -12.29
C GLU A 526 30.46 -12.34 -10.81
N ASP A 527 30.49 -11.21 -10.12
CA ASP A 527 30.14 -11.08 -8.68
C ASP A 527 28.63 -10.94 -8.35
N ILE A 528 27.74 -10.79 -9.34
CA ILE A 528 26.29 -10.78 -9.08
C ILE A 528 25.78 -12.19 -9.34
N PRO A 529 25.13 -12.84 -8.36
CA PRO A 529 24.62 -14.19 -8.55
C PRO A 529 23.72 -14.25 -9.79
N TYR A 530 24.01 -15.17 -10.71
CA TYR A 530 23.27 -15.34 -11.97
C TYR A 530 21.75 -15.43 -11.75
N LEU A 531 21.32 -16.17 -10.72
CA LEU A 531 19.92 -16.30 -10.30
C LEU A 531 19.25 -14.96 -9.95
N THR A 532 20.01 -13.99 -9.44
CA THR A 532 19.52 -12.65 -9.12
C THR A 532 19.28 -11.84 -10.38
N VAL A 533 20.16 -11.96 -11.39
CA VAL A 533 20.02 -11.33 -12.70
C VAL A 533 18.84 -11.94 -13.48
N GLU A 534 18.69 -13.26 -13.43
CA GLU A 534 17.60 -13.97 -14.09
C GLU A 534 16.23 -13.61 -13.50
N ARG A 535 16.10 -13.57 -12.17
CA ARG A 535 14.87 -13.13 -11.50
C ARG A 535 14.55 -11.66 -11.74
N TYR A 536 15.56 -10.79 -11.85
CA TYR A 536 15.38 -9.39 -12.24
C TYR A 536 14.80 -9.28 -13.66
N ASN A 537 15.34 -10.05 -14.62
CA ASN A 537 14.82 -10.10 -15.98
C ASN A 537 13.39 -10.66 -16.04
N TYR A 538 13.08 -11.65 -15.19
CA TYR A 538 11.74 -12.21 -15.06
C TYR A 538 10.71 -11.18 -14.59
N GLU A 539 11.01 -10.43 -13.51
CA GLU A 539 10.09 -9.39 -13.00
C GLU A 539 9.89 -8.26 -14.02
N ALA A 540 10.96 -7.82 -14.68
CA ALA A 540 10.88 -6.85 -15.78
C ALA A 540 9.98 -7.36 -16.93
N GLY A 541 10.09 -8.65 -17.29
CA GLY A 541 9.25 -9.29 -18.29
C GLY A 541 7.77 -9.40 -17.87
N ARG A 542 7.49 -9.70 -16.61
CA ARG A 542 6.13 -9.75 -16.05
C ARG A 542 5.45 -8.38 -16.14
N HIS A 543 6.14 -7.32 -15.75
CA HIS A 543 5.64 -5.95 -15.85
C HIS A 543 5.41 -5.51 -17.30
N HIS A 544 6.30 -5.93 -18.21
CA HIS A 544 6.11 -5.73 -19.65
C HIS A 544 4.85 -6.45 -20.19
N TYR A 545 4.57 -7.68 -19.75
CA TYR A 545 3.39 -8.43 -20.13
C TYR A 545 2.09 -7.78 -19.62
N LEU A 546 2.05 -7.38 -18.35
CA LEU A 546 0.89 -6.70 -17.77
C LEU A 546 0.59 -5.39 -18.49
N ARG A 547 1.62 -4.61 -18.82
CA ARG A 547 1.51 -3.40 -19.62
C ARG A 547 0.84 -3.70 -20.96
N ASN A 548 1.33 -4.72 -21.67
CA ASN A 548 0.77 -5.13 -22.96
C ASN A 548 -0.68 -5.60 -22.84
N LYS A 549 -1.02 -6.32 -21.77
CA LYS A 549 -2.38 -6.78 -21.47
C LYS A 549 -3.34 -5.60 -21.18
N TYR A 550 -2.92 -4.62 -20.38
CA TYR A 550 -3.74 -3.44 -20.12
C TYR A 550 -3.91 -2.57 -21.37
N ASN A 551 -2.84 -2.44 -22.16
CA ASN A 551 -2.89 -1.80 -23.48
C ASN A 551 -3.89 -2.49 -24.42
N GLN A 552 -3.87 -3.83 -24.52
CA GLN A 552 -4.80 -4.61 -25.34
C GLN A 552 -6.27 -4.50 -24.90
N ASN A 553 -6.52 -4.28 -23.60
CA ASN A 553 -7.86 -4.12 -23.04
C ASN A 553 -8.37 -2.67 -23.05
N GLY A 554 -7.69 -1.75 -23.73
CA GLY A 554 -8.07 -0.34 -23.78
C GLY A 554 -7.88 0.41 -22.44
N ARG A 555 -7.13 -0.18 -21.51
CA ARG A 555 -6.80 0.36 -20.17
C ARG A 555 -5.44 1.06 -20.22
N TYR A 556 -5.37 2.10 -21.05
CA TYR A 556 -4.14 2.77 -21.45
C TYR A 556 -3.42 3.48 -20.29
N PHE A 557 -4.15 3.84 -19.25
CA PHE A 557 -3.59 4.54 -18.10
C PHE A 557 -2.89 3.60 -17.13
N GLU A 558 -3.45 2.42 -16.90
CA GLU A 558 -2.81 1.35 -16.10
C GLU A 558 -1.53 0.89 -16.79
N SER A 559 -1.55 0.78 -18.12
CA SER A 559 -0.34 0.57 -18.93
C SER A 559 0.67 1.71 -18.77
N TYR A 560 0.22 2.96 -18.64
CA TYR A 560 1.09 4.13 -18.45
C TYR A 560 1.71 4.16 -17.04
N CYS A 561 0.95 3.89 -15.97
CA CYS A 561 1.48 3.78 -14.62
C CYS A 561 2.52 2.64 -14.49
N GLU A 562 2.26 1.48 -15.11
CA GLU A 562 3.23 0.38 -15.18
C GLU A 562 4.47 0.74 -16.00
N GLN A 563 4.32 1.58 -17.02
CA GLN A 563 5.44 2.11 -17.78
C GLN A 563 6.30 3.07 -16.96
N GLU A 564 5.72 3.90 -16.08
CA GLU A 564 6.49 4.74 -15.15
C GLU A 564 7.21 3.91 -14.08
N ILE A 565 6.59 2.84 -13.59
CA ILE A 565 7.22 1.83 -12.71
C ILE A 565 8.48 1.24 -13.36
N ILE A 566 8.38 0.86 -14.65
CA ILE A 566 9.51 0.35 -15.43
C ILE A 566 10.59 1.43 -15.61
N LYS A 567 10.21 2.70 -15.83
CA LYS A 567 11.16 3.81 -15.98
C LYS A 567 11.90 4.16 -14.70
N THR A 568 11.23 4.16 -13.55
CA THR A 568 11.85 4.56 -12.28
C THR A 568 12.86 3.53 -11.79
N TYR A 569 12.54 2.23 -11.88
CA TYR A 569 13.35 1.17 -11.27
C TYR A 569 14.22 0.35 -12.25
N TYR A 570 14.02 0.49 -13.57
CA TYR A 570 14.73 -0.29 -14.59
C TYR A 570 15.40 0.59 -15.66
N ARG A 571 16.03 1.69 -15.22
CA ARG A 571 16.63 2.73 -16.08
C ARG A 571 17.72 2.20 -17.01
N SER A 572 18.55 1.26 -16.54
CA SER A 572 19.65 0.70 -17.35
C SER A 572 19.13 -0.16 -18.52
N ALA A 573 18.09 -0.97 -18.30
CA ALA A 573 17.50 -1.86 -19.31
C ALA A 573 16.81 -1.07 -20.43
N LEU A 574 16.16 0.05 -20.10
CA LEU A 574 15.55 0.96 -21.05
C LEU A 574 16.57 1.64 -21.97
N ARG A 575 17.73 2.06 -21.43
CA ARG A 575 18.81 2.69 -22.22
C ARG A 575 19.41 1.75 -23.27
N LYS A 576 19.31 0.43 -23.08
CA LYS A 576 19.88 -0.58 -23.99
C LYS A 576 18.88 -1.11 -25.03
N GLY A 577 17.65 -0.60 -25.06
CA GLY A 577 16.62 -1.05 -26.00
C GLY A 577 16.11 -2.48 -25.77
N ALA A 578 16.49 -3.13 -24.65
CA ALA A 578 16.07 -4.49 -24.32
C ALA A 578 14.57 -4.58 -23.96
N ILE A 579 13.97 -3.45 -23.56
CA ILE A 579 12.54 -3.32 -23.29
C ILE A 579 12.01 -2.24 -24.25
N GLN A 580 11.24 -2.63 -25.26
CA GLN A 580 10.50 -1.67 -26.09
C GLN A 580 9.34 -1.10 -25.26
N LEU A 581 9.42 0.19 -24.95
CA LEU A 581 8.29 0.95 -24.40
C LEU A 581 7.31 1.29 -25.51
N PHE A 582 6.03 1.42 -25.16
CA PHE A 582 5.07 2.01 -26.07
C PHE A 582 5.47 3.48 -26.28
N GLU A 583 5.76 3.86 -27.53
CA GLU A 583 5.80 5.27 -27.90
C GLU A 583 4.34 5.73 -27.93
N TYR A 584 3.97 6.52 -26.93
CA TYR A 584 2.72 7.24 -26.95
C TYR A 584 2.73 8.18 -28.17
N LYS A 585 2.08 7.75 -29.26
CA LYS A 585 1.85 8.55 -30.46
C LYS A 585 0.41 9.07 -30.41
N PRO A 586 0.20 10.37 -30.10
CA PRO A 586 -1.13 10.97 -29.97
C PRO A 586 -2.03 10.69 -31.18
N GLU A 587 -1.44 10.54 -32.38
CA GLU A 587 -2.15 10.42 -33.65
C GLU A 587 -2.86 9.06 -33.87
N THR A 588 -2.52 8.01 -33.14
CA THR A 588 -3.01 6.63 -33.41
C THR A 588 -4.34 6.27 -32.74
N PHE A 589 -4.94 7.21 -32.00
CA PHE A 589 -6.29 7.05 -31.44
C PHE A 589 -7.38 7.41 -32.46
N GLN A 590 -7.46 6.64 -33.54
CA GLN A 590 -8.68 6.52 -34.34
C GLN A 590 -9.19 5.09 -34.19
N VAL A 591 -10.21 4.90 -33.36
CA VAL A 591 -10.91 3.62 -33.28
C VAL A 591 -11.86 3.55 -34.48
N THR A 592 -11.40 2.99 -35.58
CA THR A 592 -12.28 2.37 -36.59
C THR A 592 -12.47 0.90 -36.24
N PRO A 593 -13.71 0.37 -36.22
CA PRO A 593 -13.94 -1.04 -35.96
C PRO A 593 -13.62 -1.85 -37.23
N ASP A 594 -12.69 -2.80 -37.17
CA ASP A 594 -12.54 -3.81 -38.23
C ASP A 594 -13.30 -5.10 -37.82
N PRO A 595 -14.32 -5.55 -38.58
CA PRO A 595 -15.09 -6.75 -38.28
C PRO A 595 -14.51 -8.06 -38.84
N ASN A 596 -13.35 -8.09 -39.52
CA ASN A 596 -13.06 -9.16 -40.49
C ASN A 596 -11.74 -9.94 -40.39
N GLU A 597 -11.19 -10.21 -39.20
CA GLU A 597 -10.16 -11.27 -39.08
C GLU A 597 -10.48 -12.32 -38.00
N PHE A 598 -11.19 -13.37 -38.43
CA PHE A 598 -11.17 -14.70 -37.82
C PHE A 598 -10.31 -15.62 -38.70
N ILE A 599 -9.38 -16.40 -38.13
CA ILE A 599 -9.35 -17.89 -38.13
C ILE A 599 -8.35 -18.44 -37.06
N PHE A 600 -8.91 -18.98 -35.97
CA PHE A 600 -8.57 -20.16 -35.12
C PHE A 600 -7.10 -20.60 -34.86
N TYR A 601 -6.64 -20.69 -33.60
CA TYR A 601 -7.04 -21.72 -32.61
C TYR A 601 -7.40 -21.19 -31.21
N ARG A 602 -8.51 -21.73 -30.68
CA ARG A 602 -8.92 -21.80 -29.25
C ARG A 602 -7.79 -22.39 -28.39
N SER A 603 -7.56 -21.98 -27.13
CA SER A 603 -8.56 -21.66 -26.10
C SER A 603 -8.39 -20.31 -25.42
N ALA A 604 -9.39 -19.44 -25.61
CA ALA A 604 -9.85 -18.56 -24.54
C ALA A 604 -10.37 -19.44 -23.39
N GLY A 605 -9.75 -19.35 -22.21
CA GLY A 605 -10.24 -20.03 -21.01
C GLY A 605 -9.23 -20.36 -19.91
N HIS A 606 -7.91 -20.36 -20.14
CA HIS A 606 -6.96 -20.90 -19.15
C HIS A 606 -5.98 -19.91 -18.50
N GLU A 607 -5.87 -18.66 -18.98
CA GLU A 607 -4.96 -17.67 -18.35
C GLU A 607 -5.67 -16.63 -17.45
N LEU A 608 -7.01 -16.60 -17.46
CA LEU A 608 -7.81 -15.76 -16.56
C LEU A 608 -8.40 -16.52 -15.36
N ALA A 609 -8.14 -17.83 -15.27
CA ALA A 609 -8.70 -18.69 -14.22
C ALA A 609 -7.76 -18.92 -13.01
N ILE A 610 -6.51 -18.42 -13.02
CA ILE A 610 -5.54 -18.71 -11.94
C ILE A 610 -4.95 -17.45 -11.28
N LEU A 611 -5.33 -16.24 -11.71
CA LEU A 611 -4.82 -15.00 -11.09
C LEU A 611 -5.91 -14.09 -10.51
N ALA A 612 -6.91 -14.73 -9.90
CA ALA A 612 -7.66 -14.17 -8.78
C ALA A 612 -7.78 -15.21 -7.66
N PHE A 613 -6.71 -15.96 -7.39
CA PHE A 613 -6.66 -16.79 -6.20
C PHE A 613 -6.46 -15.89 -4.98
N SER A 614 -7.57 -15.35 -4.46
CA SER A 614 -7.54 -14.95 -3.06
C SER A 614 -7.14 -16.17 -2.24
N GLN A 615 -6.40 -15.94 -1.14
CA GLN A 615 -5.98 -16.97 -0.18
C GLN A 615 -7.13 -17.95 0.15
N ARG A 616 -8.37 -17.45 0.15
CA ARG A 616 -9.61 -18.20 0.38
C ARG A 616 -9.91 -19.24 -0.70
N VAL A 617 -9.74 -18.94 -1.99
CA VAL A 617 -10.05 -19.88 -3.10
C VAL A 617 -9.00 -21.00 -3.18
N MET A 618 -7.75 -20.70 -2.84
CA MET A 618 -6.67 -21.70 -2.80
C MET A 618 -6.92 -22.69 -1.66
N TRP A 619 -7.18 -22.19 -0.44
CA TRP A 619 -7.52 -23.05 0.70
C TRP A 619 -8.82 -23.82 0.49
N ALA A 620 -9.80 -23.25 -0.21
CA ALA A 620 -11.00 -23.96 -0.61
C ALA A 620 -10.69 -25.14 -1.54
N THR A 621 -9.86 -24.93 -2.57
CA THR A 621 -9.49 -25.96 -3.55
C THR A 621 -8.68 -27.10 -2.91
N ILE A 622 -7.71 -26.75 -2.05
CA ILE A 622 -6.88 -27.70 -1.30
C ILE A 622 -7.75 -28.49 -0.32
N GLY A 623 -8.64 -27.81 0.41
CA GLY A 623 -9.58 -28.42 1.33
C GLY A 623 -10.54 -29.38 0.65
N ILE A 624 -11.14 -28.98 -0.47
CA ILE A 624 -12.09 -29.80 -1.26
C ILE A 624 -11.38 -31.03 -1.84
N SER A 625 -10.18 -30.87 -2.40
CA SER A 625 -9.43 -31.98 -3.04
C SER A 625 -9.00 -33.03 -2.01
N ALA A 626 -8.47 -32.59 -0.86
CA ALA A 626 -8.14 -33.48 0.26
C ALA A 626 -9.38 -34.18 0.83
N ALA A 627 -10.50 -33.47 0.94
CA ALA A 627 -11.78 -34.02 1.39
C ALA A 627 -12.32 -35.06 0.41
N PHE A 628 -12.23 -34.82 -0.90
CA PHE A 628 -12.70 -35.75 -1.93
C PHE A 628 -11.89 -37.05 -1.95
N LEU A 629 -10.57 -36.98 -1.84
CA LEU A 629 -9.71 -38.15 -1.72
C LEU A 629 -10.02 -38.98 -0.47
N CYS A 630 -10.29 -38.30 0.65
CA CYS A 630 -10.75 -38.97 1.87
C CYS A 630 -12.13 -39.61 1.68
N LEU A 631 -13.09 -38.94 1.02
CA LEU A 631 -14.42 -39.47 0.71
C LEU A 631 -14.33 -40.70 -0.21
N PHE A 632 -13.51 -40.64 -1.26
CA PHE A 632 -13.27 -41.75 -2.18
C PHE A 632 -12.66 -42.95 -1.45
N ALA A 633 -11.70 -42.73 -0.54
CA ALA A 633 -11.17 -43.76 0.35
C ALA A 633 -12.27 -44.43 1.18
N THR A 634 -13.30 -43.68 1.61
CA THR A 634 -14.40 -44.22 2.40
C THR A 634 -15.41 -45.05 1.59
N MET A 635 -15.52 -44.84 0.28
CA MET A 635 -16.41 -45.58 -0.62
C MET A 635 -15.81 -46.92 -1.08
N ILE A 636 -14.49 -47.08 -1.05
CA ILE A 636 -13.82 -48.33 -1.42
C ILE A 636 -14.17 -49.45 -0.40
N PRO A 637 -14.75 -50.59 -0.84
CA PRO A 637 -15.17 -51.65 0.05
C PRO A 637 -13.97 -52.33 0.74
N ILE A 638 -14.09 -52.52 2.06
CA ILE A 638 -13.11 -53.27 2.85
C ILE A 638 -13.17 -54.73 2.36
N SER A 639 -12.09 -55.22 1.73
CA SER A 639 -12.09 -56.54 1.12
C SER A 639 -12.53 -57.62 2.11
N LYS A 640 -13.37 -58.54 1.63
CA LYS A 640 -13.75 -59.74 2.37
C LYS A 640 -12.64 -60.80 2.35
N GLU A 641 -11.64 -60.66 1.47
CA GLU A 641 -10.74 -61.76 1.07
C GLU A 641 -9.33 -61.72 1.65
N ALA A 642 -9.02 -60.86 2.61
CA ALA A 642 -7.79 -61.03 3.38
C ALA A 642 -7.92 -62.26 4.31
N ARG A 643 -7.74 -63.48 3.78
CA ARG A 643 -7.37 -64.66 4.57
C ARG A 643 -5.93 -64.48 5.02
N THR A 644 -5.70 -63.65 6.04
CA THR A 644 -4.45 -63.66 6.80
C THR A 644 -4.71 -64.44 8.09
N HIS A 645 -3.81 -65.37 8.38
CA HIS A 645 -3.97 -66.51 9.29
C HIS A 645 -4.02 -66.18 10.80
N PHE A 646 -4.44 -64.99 11.23
CA PHE A 646 -4.44 -64.64 12.66
C PHE A 646 -5.63 -63.77 13.11
N GLY A 647 -6.39 -64.26 14.09
CA GLY A 647 -7.25 -63.47 15.00
C GLY A 647 -8.76 -63.45 14.67
N SER A 648 -9.58 -63.80 15.67
CA SER A 648 -11.01 -64.17 15.59
C SER A 648 -12.00 -63.26 14.79
N PRO A 649 -13.13 -63.82 14.29
CA PRO A 649 -14.12 -63.13 13.44
C PRO A 649 -14.85 -61.92 14.07
N ARG A 650 -14.89 -61.81 15.41
CA ARG A 650 -15.69 -60.78 16.11
C ARG A 650 -15.07 -59.38 16.07
N VAL A 651 -13.74 -59.25 15.99
CA VAL A 651 -13.04 -57.95 15.93
C VAL A 651 -13.30 -57.23 14.59
N ARG A 652 -13.55 -57.98 13.51
CA ARG A 652 -13.85 -57.47 12.17
C ARG A 652 -15.21 -56.77 12.04
N ARG A 653 -16.19 -57.10 12.89
CA ARG A 653 -17.57 -56.56 12.80
C ARG A 653 -17.72 -55.25 13.58
N ASP A 654 -17.01 -55.12 14.71
CA ASP A 654 -17.07 -53.95 15.58
C ASP A 654 -16.27 -52.75 15.02
N GLY A 655 -15.11 -52.99 14.38
CA GLY A 655 -14.32 -51.94 13.71
C GLY A 655 -15.03 -51.32 12.50
N ARG A 656 -15.74 -52.14 11.70
CA ARG A 656 -16.60 -51.64 10.61
C ARG A 656 -17.78 -50.82 11.13
N ARG A 657 -18.37 -51.20 12.28
CA ARG A 657 -19.47 -50.43 12.89
C ARG A 657 -18.98 -49.10 13.47
N PHE A 658 -17.81 -49.04 14.09
CA PHE A 658 -17.22 -47.79 14.56
C PHE A 658 -16.89 -46.82 13.41
N GLU A 659 -16.31 -47.34 12.33
CA GLU A 659 -16.06 -46.55 11.12
C GLU A 659 -17.38 -46.06 10.48
N THR A 660 -18.41 -46.92 10.42
CA THR A 660 -19.68 -46.63 9.75
C THR A 660 -20.61 -45.72 10.55
N PHE A 661 -20.70 -45.89 11.87
CA PHE A 661 -21.67 -45.20 12.73
C PHE A 661 -21.08 -44.09 13.60
N VAL A 662 -19.75 -43.97 13.69
CA VAL A 662 -19.08 -42.95 14.53
C VAL A 662 -18.17 -42.05 13.70
N LEU A 663 -17.14 -42.60 13.05
CA LEU A 663 -16.19 -41.78 12.28
C LEU A 663 -16.83 -41.14 11.05
N ARG A 664 -17.66 -41.87 10.29
CA ARG A 664 -18.35 -41.32 9.11
C ARG A 664 -19.31 -40.15 9.45
N PRO A 665 -20.22 -40.25 10.44
CA PRO A 665 -21.06 -39.11 10.82
C PRO A 665 -20.27 -37.95 11.43
N LEU A 666 -19.28 -38.20 12.29
CA LEU A 666 -18.44 -37.13 12.86
C LEU A 666 -17.64 -36.38 11.79
N PHE A 667 -17.09 -37.10 10.82
CA PHE A 667 -16.35 -36.49 9.71
C PHE A 667 -17.29 -35.76 8.74
N PHE A 668 -18.51 -36.28 8.51
CA PHE A 668 -19.54 -35.62 7.72
C PHE A 668 -20.10 -34.36 8.42
N ILE A 669 -20.25 -34.39 9.75
CA ILE A 669 -20.62 -33.23 10.58
C ILE A 669 -19.48 -32.21 10.59
N ALA A 670 -18.22 -32.62 10.70
CA ALA A 670 -17.07 -31.72 10.61
C ALA A 670 -16.96 -31.10 9.20
N LEU A 671 -17.26 -31.87 8.15
CA LEU A 671 -17.34 -31.40 6.77
C LEU A 671 -18.48 -30.39 6.60
N LEU A 672 -19.68 -30.68 7.10
CA LEU A 672 -20.83 -29.77 7.08
C LEU A 672 -20.61 -28.54 7.96
N ALA A 673 -19.86 -28.66 9.06
CA ALA A 673 -19.48 -27.54 9.91
C ALA A 673 -18.40 -26.68 9.25
N MET A 674 -17.45 -27.25 8.51
CA MET A 674 -16.46 -26.50 7.72
C MET A 674 -17.09 -25.87 6.47
N LEU A 675 -18.01 -26.55 5.79
CA LEU A 675 -18.79 -25.98 4.69
C LEU A 675 -19.73 -24.88 5.22
N GLY A 676 -20.41 -25.14 6.33
CA GLY A 676 -21.28 -24.20 7.03
C GLY A 676 -20.51 -22.99 7.55
N ALA A 677 -19.31 -23.16 8.10
CA ALA A 677 -18.42 -22.07 8.48
C ALA A 677 -17.92 -21.28 7.26
N ASN A 678 -17.65 -21.93 6.12
CA ASN A 678 -17.27 -21.23 4.89
C ASN A 678 -18.43 -20.47 4.23
N ILE A 679 -19.64 -21.03 4.27
CA ILE A 679 -20.87 -20.36 3.81
C ILE A 679 -21.25 -19.24 4.78
N TYR A 680 -21.13 -19.45 6.09
CA TYR A 680 -21.34 -18.43 7.12
C TYR A 680 -20.33 -17.30 6.99
N ILE A 681 -19.04 -17.57 6.82
CA ILE A 681 -17.98 -16.55 6.67
C ILE A 681 -18.02 -15.86 5.29
N SER A 682 -18.48 -16.53 4.23
CA SER A 682 -18.68 -15.88 2.92
C SER A 682 -19.98 -15.07 2.86
N ALA A 683 -21.03 -15.47 3.59
CA ALA A 683 -22.25 -14.69 3.77
C ALA A 683 -22.13 -13.58 4.84
N HIS A 684 -21.14 -13.68 5.73
CA HIS A 684 -20.80 -12.71 6.79
C HIS A 684 -19.40 -12.10 6.61
N VAL A 685 -18.90 -11.96 5.36
CA VAL A 685 -18.17 -10.72 5.10
C VAL A 685 -19.25 -9.67 5.30
N GLU A 686 -19.30 -9.06 6.48
CA GLU A 686 -20.20 -7.95 6.71
C GLU A 686 -19.94 -7.00 5.56
N LYS A 687 -20.89 -6.92 4.61
CA LYS A 687 -20.98 -5.74 3.77
C LYS A 687 -21.01 -4.62 4.78
N PRO A 688 -20.02 -3.71 4.77
CA PRO A 688 -20.03 -2.64 5.74
C PRO A 688 -21.41 -1.98 5.66
N GLN A 689 -22.15 -1.99 6.77
CA GLN A 689 -23.52 -1.48 6.81
C GLN A 689 -23.58 0.05 6.65
N TYR A 690 -22.41 0.68 6.51
CA TYR A 690 -22.22 2.10 6.36
C TYR A 690 -21.88 2.46 4.91
N THR A 691 -22.20 3.71 4.55
CA THR A 691 -21.78 4.35 3.30
C THR A 691 -20.66 5.31 3.65
N ASN A 692 -19.49 5.21 3.01
CA ASN A 692 -18.42 6.20 3.18
C ASN A 692 -18.74 7.47 2.39
N LEU A 693 -18.11 8.58 2.76
CA LEU A 693 -18.16 9.83 2.01
C LEU A 693 -16.75 10.18 1.50
N LEU A 694 -16.64 10.41 0.20
CA LEU A 694 -15.43 10.92 -0.42
C LEU A 694 -15.77 12.17 -1.24
N ILE A 695 -15.20 13.31 -0.85
CA ILE A 695 -15.30 14.56 -1.61
C ILE A 695 -13.96 14.82 -2.30
N LEU A 696 -13.99 14.96 -3.62
CA LEU A 696 -12.84 15.30 -4.45
C LEU A 696 -13.08 16.68 -5.05
N THR A 697 -12.31 17.67 -4.60
CA THR A 697 -12.37 19.03 -5.13
C THR A 697 -11.16 19.30 -6.02
N VAL A 698 -11.36 19.92 -7.18
CA VAL A 698 -10.29 20.33 -8.09
C VAL A 698 -10.18 21.86 -8.06
N ASP A 699 -8.97 22.37 -7.87
CA ASP A 699 -8.66 23.81 -7.87
C ASP A 699 -8.81 24.38 -9.27
N SER A 700 -9.54 25.48 -9.40
CA SER A 700 -9.63 26.25 -10.65
C SER A 700 -10.08 25.38 -11.84
N ALA A 701 -11.15 24.63 -11.65
CA ALA A 701 -11.68 23.69 -12.64
C ALA A 701 -12.92 24.24 -13.34
N GLN A 702 -12.78 24.53 -14.63
CA GLN A 702 -13.91 24.90 -15.50
C GLN A 702 -14.59 23.65 -16.11
N PRO A 703 -15.92 23.51 -16.01
CA PRO A 703 -16.64 22.37 -16.59
C PRO A 703 -16.52 22.32 -18.12
N ASP A 704 -16.44 23.47 -18.80
CA ASP A 704 -16.38 23.54 -20.27
C ASP A 704 -15.12 22.91 -20.87
N TYR A 705 -14.09 22.69 -20.06
CA TYR A 705 -12.83 22.03 -20.44
C TYR A 705 -12.74 20.58 -20.00
N TRP A 706 -13.79 20.02 -19.40
CA TRP A 706 -13.87 18.60 -19.01
C TRP A 706 -14.56 17.79 -20.10
N SER A 707 -13.95 16.68 -20.52
CA SER A 707 -14.57 15.79 -21.52
C SER A 707 -15.91 15.21 -21.02
N ALA A 708 -16.07 15.02 -19.71
CA ALA A 708 -17.33 14.64 -19.07
C ALA A 708 -18.50 15.62 -19.35
N TYR A 709 -18.20 16.88 -19.66
CA TYR A 709 -19.19 17.93 -19.94
C TYR A 709 -19.35 18.22 -21.43
N GLY A 710 -18.62 17.50 -22.29
CA GLY A 710 -18.68 17.63 -23.74
C GLY A 710 -17.48 18.36 -24.36
N TYR A 711 -16.41 18.63 -23.61
CA TYR A 711 -15.19 19.21 -24.19
C TYR A 711 -14.62 18.27 -25.27
N PRO A 712 -14.30 18.76 -26.50
CA PRO A 712 -13.89 17.89 -27.60
C PRO A 712 -12.56 17.15 -27.35
N LYS A 713 -11.67 17.75 -26.57
CA LYS A 713 -10.41 17.11 -26.18
C LYS A 713 -10.67 16.24 -24.95
N ARG A 714 -10.13 15.03 -24.95
CA ARG A 714 -10.32 14.05 -23.87
C ARG A 714 -9.46 14.36 -22.64
N THR A 715 -9.75 15.47 -21.99
CA THR A 715 -9.01 16.01 -20.83
C THR A 715 -9.27 15.22 -19.56
N THR A 716 -10.50 14.73 -19.33
CA THR A 716 -10.88 14.11 -18.06
C THR A 716 -11.54 12.72 -18.22
N PRO A 717 -10.86 11.74 -18.84
CA PRO A 717 -11.44 10.41 -19.09
C PRO A 717 -11.86 9.63 -17.83
N PHE A 718 -11.20 9.81 -16.68
CA PHE A 718 -11.61 9.14 -15.43
C PHE A 718 -12.87 9.75 -14.85
N ALA A 719 -12.92 11.08 -14.80
CA ALA A 719 -14.13 11.79 -14.41
C ALA A 719 -15.29 11.49 -15.37
N GLU A 720 -15.05 11.38 -16.68
CA GLU A 720 -16.06 11.00 -17.68
C GLU A 720 -16.63 9.60 -17.40
N GLN A 721 -15.76 8.61 -17.18
CA GLN A 721 -16.19 7.26 -16.83
C GLN A 721 -16.95 7.21 -15.50
N LEU A 722 -16.54 8.02 -14.53
CA LEU A 722 -17.17 8.09 -13.22
C LEU A 722 -18.53 8.80 -13.28
N ALA A 723 -18.62 9.93 -13.98
CA ALA A 723 -19.85 10.69 -14.18
C ALA A 723 -20.91 9.86 -14.92
N ALA A 724 -20.51 9.02 -15.88
CA ALA A 724 -21.41 8.08 -16.55
C ALA A 724 -22.06 7.06 -15.59
N GLN A 725 -21.50 6.86 -14.39
CA GLN A 725 -22.04 5.97 -13.35
C GLN A 725 -22.88 6.71 -12.30
N GLY A 726 -23.17 8.00 -12.48
CA GLY A 726 -23.94 8.79 -11.53
C GLY A 726 -24.72 9.94 -12.17
N THR A 727 -24.99 10.97 -11.36
CA THR A 727 -25.73 12.16 -11.76
C THR A 727 -24.78 13.35 -11.88
N ILE A 728 -24.74 13.97 -13.07
CA ILE A 728 -23.91 15.14 -13.39
C ILE A 728 -24.76 16.41 -13.51
N PHE A 729 -24.31 17.49 -12.88
CA PHE A 729 -24.94 18.80 -12.90
C PHE A 729 -24.14 19.73 -13.80
N THR A 730 -24.79 20.38 -14.76
CA THR A 730 -24.10 21.25 -15.74
C THR A 730 -24.07 22.71 -15.33
N ASN A 731 -24.66 23.04 -14.19
CA ASN A 731 -24.91 24.41 -13.75
C ASN A 731 -24.70 24.52 -12.22
N ALA A 732 -23.50 24.24 -11.74
CA ALA A 732 -23.18 24.29 -10.32
C ALA A 732 -22.37 25.55 -10.00
N ILE A 733 -22.84 26.37 -9.07
CA ILE A 733 -22.31 27.72 -8.86
C ILE A 733 -21.56 27.81 -7.52
N ALA A 734 -20.31 28.24 -7.61
CA ALA A 734 -19.45 28.55 -6.49
C ALA A 734 -19.75 29.95 -5.91
N PRO A 735 -19.66 30.13 -4.58
CA PRO A 735 -20.00 31.37 -3.90
C PRO A 735 -18.85 32.39 -3.91
N SER A 736 -17.69 32.03 -4.46
CA SER A 736 -16.54 32.91 -4.64
C SER A 736 -15.73 32.47 -5.85
N SER A 737 -14.92 33.39 -6.37
CA SER A 737 -14.00 33.17 -7.50
C SER A 737 -12.58 32.85 -7.04
N TRP A 738 -12.41 32.37 -5.80
CA TRP A 738 -11.12 31.90 -5.28
C TRP A 738 -11.28 30.85 -4.17
N THR A 739 -10.24 30.06 -3.98
CA THR A 739 -10.22 28.77 -3.26
C THR A 739 -10.82 28.80 -1.86
N ILE A 740 -10.29 29.63 -0.97
CA ILE A 740 -10.52 29.49 0.47
C ILE A 740 -11.99 29.75 0.88
N PRO A 741 -12.65 30.84 0.44
CA PRO A 741 -14.06 31.06 0.77
C PRO A 741 -14.97 30.01 0.15
N SER A 742 -14.70 29.60 -1.10
CA SER A 742 -15.49 28.57 -1.77
C SER A 742 -15.44 27.22 -1.06
N LEU A 743 -14.24 26.78 -0.63
CA LEU A 743 -14.08 25.55 0.13
C LEU A 743 -14.69 25.64 1.55
N ALA A 744 -14.57 26.80 2.22
CA ALA A 744 -15.24 27.03 3.50
C ALA A 744 -16.77 26.93 3.34
N SER A 745 -17.32 27.55 2.31
CA SER A 745 -18.74 27.51 1.98
C SER A 745 -19.24 26.09 1.66
N LEU A 746 -18.46 25.31 0.90
CA LEU A 746 -18.74 23.90 0.60
C LEU A 746 -18.90 23.05 1.87
N MET A 747 -18.07 23.32 2.89
CA MET A 747 -18.01 22.55 4.13
C MET A 747 -18.95 23.06 5.24
N THR A 748 -19.57 24.24 5.07
CA THR A 748 -20.40 24.89 6.10
C THR A 748 -21.84 25.12 5.66
N GLY A 749 -22.09 25.11 4.34
CA GLY A 749 -23.38 25.41 3.76
C GLY A 749 -23.84 26.86 3.95
N VAL A 750 -22.91 27.79 4.14
CA VAL A 750 -23.17 29.24 4.22
C VAL A 750 -22.19 30.00 3.33
N ASN A 751 -22.54 31.21 2.91
CA ASN A 751 -21.75 32.05 2.01
C ASN A 751 -20.63 32.83 2.74
N PRO A 752 -19.66 33.40 1.99
CA PRO A 752 -18.52 34.14 2.56
C PRO A 752 -18.88 35.26 3.52
N ASN A 753 -19.94 36.02 3.23
CA ASN A 753 -20.42 37.10 4.09
C ASN A 753 -20.99 36.60 5.44
N VAL A 754 -21.40 35.33 5.53
CA VAL A 754 -21.92 34.73 6.77
C VAL A 754 -20.81 34.04 7.56
N HIS A 755 -19.96 33.23 6.91
CA HIS A 755 -18.85 32.58 7.62
C HIS A 755 -17.67 33.52 7.91
N GLY A 756 -17.61 34.67 7.24
CA GLY A 756 -16.64 35.73 7.51
C GLY A 756 -15.23 35.45 6.97
N ILE A 757 -15.06 34.41 6.17
CA ILE A 757 -13.79 34.14 5.46
C ILE A 757 -13.96 34.66 4.04
N ASP A 758 -13.81 35.97 3.86
CA ASP A 758 -13.95 36.69 2.59
C ASP A 758 -12.60 37.27 2.09
N ILE A 759 -11.62 37.34 2.99
CA ILE A 759 -10.23 37.72 2.74
C ILE A 759 -9.30 36.79 3.54
N ARG A 760 -8.00 36.88 3.28
CA ARG A 760 -6.99 36.03 3.90
C ARG A 760 -6.95 36.16 5.42
N ALA A 761 -6.55 35.07 6.08
CA ALA A 761 -6.22 35.01 7.51
C ALA A 761 -7.35 35.39 8.47
N LYS A 762 -8.60 35.38 8.01
CA LYS A 762 -9.77 35.46 8.90
C LYS A 762 -10.12 34.10 9.47
N ALA A 763 -10.56 34.10 10.72
CA ALA A 763 -11.10 32.93 11.40
C ALA A 763 -12.63 32.90 11.29
N MET A 764 -13.18 31.72 11.00
CA MET A 764 -14.62 31.51 11.06
C MET A 764 -15.11 31.46 12.52
N ASP A 765 -16.36 31.87 12.76
CA ASP A 765 -17.02 31.63 14.04
C ASP A 765 -17.08 30.12 14.36
N PRO A 766 -16.53 29.65 15.49
CA PRO A 766 -16.57 28.23 15.86
C PRO A 766 -17.99 27.70 16.10
N ARG A 767 -19.02 28.55 16.19
CA ARG A 767 -20.43 28.14 16.29
C ARG A 767 -21.05 27.72 14.96
N ILE A 768 -20.47 28.11 13.83
CA ILE A 768 -20.96 27.72 12.50
C ILE A 768 -20.71 26.22 12.30
N PRO A 769 -21.75 25.41 12.06
CA PRO A 769 -21.58 23.98 11.90
C PRO A 769 -20.80 23.64 10.62
N THR A 770 -20.00 22.57 10.68
CA THR A 770 -19.28 22.07 9.50
C THR A 770 -19.60 20.61 9.21
N LEU A 771 -19.48 20.21 7.95
CA LEU A 771 -19.68 18.83 7.52
C LEU A 771 -18.76 17.88 8.28
N PHE A 772 -17.53 18.28 8.60
CA PHE A 772 -16.62 17.48 9.43
C PHE A 772 -17.20 17.18 10.81
N GLU A 773 -17.69 18.19 11.52
CA GLU A 773 -18.30 18.02 12.84
C GLU A 773 -19.54 17.13 12.78
N VAL A 774 -20.42 17.34 11.79
CA VAL A 774 -21.66 16.58 11.65
C VAL A 774 -21.35 15.12 11.36
N MET A 775 -20.41 14.83 10.47
CA MET A 775 -20.00 13.46 10.14
C MET A 775 -19.34 12.77 11.35
N GLU A 776 -18.46 13.46 12.07
CA GLU A 776 -17.80 12.93 13.27
C GLU A 776 -18.82 12.62 14.38
N GLN A 777 -19.79 13.50 14.61
CA GLN A 777 -20.89 13.28 15.56
C GLN A 777 -21.74 12.04 15.22
N HIS A 778 -21.79 11.65 13.95
CA HIS A 778 -22.49 10.46 13.47
C HIS A 778 -21.57 9.24 13.31
N GLY A 779 -20.39 9.27 13.94
CA GLY A 779 -19.50 8.11 14.06
C GLY A 779 -18.60 7.86 12.86
N TYR A 780 -18.46 8.82 11.94
CA TYR A 780 -17.50 8.72 10.85
C TYR A 780 -16.09 9.07 11.31
N THR A 781 -15.13 8.28 10.87
CA THR A 781 -13.71 8.63 10.97
C THR A 781 -13.41 9.71 9.94
N ILE A 782 -12.86 10.84 10.39
CA ILE A 782 -12.53 11.98 9.53
C ILE A 782 -11.06 11.94 9.12
N GLY A 783 -10.79 12.02 7.81
CA GLY A 783 -9.43 12.08 7.26
C GLY A 783 -8.86 13.50 7.21
N ASP A 784 -7.65 13.68 7.72
CA ASP A 784 -6.81 14.88 7.51
C ASP A 784 -6.04 14.74 6.20
N THR A 785 -6.77 14.71 5.08
CA THR A 785 -6.25 14.20 3.80
C THR A 785 -5.93 15.28 2.76
N SER A 786 -6.17 16.55 3.06
CA SER A 786 -6.03 17.64 2.11
C SER A 786 -4.99 18.66 2.56
N TYR A 787 -4.09 19.06 1.66
CA TYR A 787 -3.02 20.01 2.02
C TYR A 787 -3.57 21.37 2.47
N VAL A 788 -4.71 21.78 1.93
CA VAL A 788 -5.34 23.09 2.23
C VAL A 788 -5.75 23.23 3.69
N MET A 789 -5.79 22.12 4.45
CA MET A 789 -6.07 22.11 5.88
C MET A 789 -4.96 22.76 6.72
N THR A 790 -3.77 22.97 6.14
CA THR A 790 -2.72 23.79 6.77
C THR A 790 -2.99 25.29 6.69
N GLU A 791 -3.90 25.74 5.83
CA GLU A 791 -4.22 27.16 5.72
C GLU A 791 -5.03 27.62 6.95
N PRO A 792 -4.59 28.67 7.69
CA PRO A 792 -5.20 29.05 8.96
C PRO A 792 -6.71 29.26 8.89
N SER A 793 -7.22 29.86 7.82
CA SER A 793 -8.66 30.08 7.64
C SER A 793 -9.43 28.76 7.48
N ILE A 794 -8.93 27.80 6.69
CA ILE A 794 -9.57 26.48 6.51
C ILE A 794 -9.42 25.61 7.75
N ASN A 795 -8.30 25.73 8.47
CA ASN A 795 -8.10 25.05 9.75
C ASN A 795 -9.25 25.35 10.73
N THR A 796 -9.74 26.61 10.77
CA THR A 796 -10.91 26.97 11.59
C THR A 796 -12.22 26.33 11.14
N VAL A 797 -12.33 25.89 9.88
CA VAL A 797 -13.47 25.11 9.35
C VAL A 797 -13.34 23.63 9.75
N PHE A 798 -12.12 23.09 9.78
CA PHE A 798 -11.87 21.72 10.20
C PHE A 798 -12.04 21.49 11.71
N LYS A 799 -11.75 22.52 12.53
CA LYS A 799 -11.95 22.54 13.99
C LYS A 799 -11.25 21.43 14.78
N LYS A 800 -10.13 20.91 14.26
CA LYS A 800 -9.25 19.98 15.01
C LYS A 800 -7.99 20.68 15.50
N THR A 801 -7.63 20.41 16.75
CA THR A 801 -6.46 21.00 17.43
C THR A 801 -5.13 20.34 17.02
N GLU A 802 -5.16 19.19 16.36
CA GLU A 802 -3.98 18.40 15.97
C GLU A 802 -4.03 18.09 14.46
N ILE A 803 -3.85 19.10 13.61
CA ILE A 803 -3.50 18.88 12.20
C ILE A 803 -2.01 18.60 12.15
N SER A 804 -1.58 17.53 11.48
CA SER A 804 -0.15 17.20 11.35
C SER A 804 0.42 17.89 10.10
N PRO A 805 1.17 19.00 10.22
CA PRO A 805 1.62 19.76 9.05
C PRO A 805 2.62 18.97 8.18
N GLU A 806 3.30 17.99 8.78
CA GLU A 806 4.23 17.08 8.11
C GLU A 806 3.53 16.25 7.01
N VAL A 807 2.23 15.98 7.12
CA VAL A 807 1.51 15.12 6.18
C VAL A 807 1.17 15.82 4.86
N ALA A 808 0.91 17.13 4.90
CA ALA A 808 0.34 17.88 3.79
C ALA A 808 1.36 18.25 2.70
N LEU A 809 2.64 18.48 3.05
CA LEU A 809 3.63 19.03 2.11
C LEU A 809 5.07 18.50 2.26
N SER A 810 5.40 17.70 3.28
CA SER A 810 6.81 17.56 3.71
C SER A 810 7.71 16.58 2.96
N GLU A 811 7.25 15.89 1.90
CA GLU A 811 8.09 14.85 1.26
C GLU A 811 8.04 14.79 -0.28
N GLY A 812 7.47 15.78 -0.97
CA GLY A 812 7.35 15.73 -2.44
C GLY A 812 6.41 14.62 -2.96
N ARG A 813 5.50 14.15 -2.09
CA ARG A 813 4.44 13.19 -2.44
C ARG A 813 3.33 13.87 -3.26
N SER A 814 2.63 13.10 -4.09
CA SER A 814 1.43 13.59 -4.80
C SER A 814 0.23 13.75 -3.85
N GLU A 815 -0.66 14.68 -4.15
CA GLU A 815 -1.82 15.09 -3.32
C GLU A 815 -2.72 13.92 -2.90
N GLU A 816 -2.93 12.94 -3.76
CA GLU A 816 -3.74 11.76 -3.47
C GLU A 816 -3.04 10.72 -2.58
N SER A 817 -1.70 10.72 -2.54
CA SER A 817 -0.91 9.62 -1.96
C SER A 817 -1.27 9.35 -0.50
N TYR A 818 -1.47 10.41 0.28
CA TYR A 818 -1.85 10.26 1.69
C TYR A 818 -3.25 9.67 1.83
N LEU A 819 -4.23 10.15 1.06
CA LEU A 819 -5.59 9.59 1.01
C LEU A 819 -5.56 8.08 0.74
N LEU A 820 -4.76 7.62 -0.24
CA LEU A 820 -4.68 6.19 -0.58
C LEU A 820 -4.25 5.33 0.62
N SER A 821 -3.19 5.77 1.32
CA SER A 821 -2.66 5.07 2.50
C SER A 821 -3.63 5.14 3.70
N TRP A 822 -4.32 6.27 3.85
CA TRP A 822 -5.28 6.51 4.91
C TRP A 822 -6.54 5.65 4.73
N MET A 823 -7.09 5.57 3.52
CA MET A 823 -8.24 4.71 3.20
C MET A 823 -7.93 3.23 3.47
N GLU A 824 -6.73 2.76 3.14
CA GLU A 824 -6.32 1.37 3.43
C GLU A 824 -6.36 1.06 4.93
N LYS A 825 -5.91 2.02 5.76
CA LYS A 825 -5.91 1.91 7.22
C LYS A 825 -7.33 1.90 7.79
N HIS A 826 -8.22 2.72 7.23
CA HIS A 826 -9.59 2.93 7.74
C HIS A 826 -10.69 2.16 6.98
N ARG A 827 -10.34 1.23 6.09
CA ARG A 827 -11.28 0.43 5.26
C ARG A 827 -12.36 -0.38 6.01
N ARG A 828 -12.30 -0.45 7.34
CA ARG A 828 -13.25 -1.20 8.19
C ARG A 828 -14.16 -0.28 9.01
N GLU A 829 -13.95 1.03 8.95
CA GLU A 829 -14.73 2.04 9.65
C GLU A 829 -15.48 2.92 8.61
N PRO A 830 -16.66 3.46 8.93
CA PRO A 830 -17.25 4.53 8.12
C PRO A 830 -16.30 5.72 8.10
N PHE A 831 -16.00 6.25 6.92
CA PHE A 831 -15.11 7.40 6.82
C PHE A 831 -15.68 8.54 5.99
N PHE A 832 -15.29 9.76 6.36
CA PHE A 832 -15.37 10.94 5.51
C PHE A 832 -13.94 11.38 5.20
N ALA A 833 -13.59 11.35 3.93
CA ALA A 833 -12.32 11.88 3.43
C ALA A 833 -12.55 12.97 2.39
N TRP A 834 -11.67 13.96 2.39
CA TRP A 834 -11.69 15.07 1.44
C TRP A 834 -10.28 15.33 0.92
N VAL A 835 -10.14 15.44 -0.40
CA VAL A 835 -8.89 15.87 -1.04
C VAL A 835 -9.20 17.04 -1.95
N HIS A 836 -8.42 18.11 -1.79
CA HIS A 836 -8.35 19.21 -2.72
C HIS A 836 -7.10 19.10 -3.57
N PHE A 837 -7.29 19.17 -4.88
CA PHE A 837 -6.22 19.00 -5.84
C PHE A 837 -5.87 20.31 -6.53
N HIS A 838 -4.62 20.73 -6.45
CA HIS A 838 -4.10 22.02 -6.93
C HIS A 838 -3.55 21.96 -8.37
N THR A 839 -3.41 20.78 -8.98
CA THR A 839 -2.64 20.62 -10.24
C THR A 839 -3.10 21.51 -11.40
N SER A 840 -4.39 21.85 -11.47
CA SER A 840 -4.98 22.69 -12.52
C SER A 840 -4.80 24.18 -12.32
N HIS A 841 -4.40 24.63 -11.12
CA HIS A 841 -4.08 26.03 -10.83
C HIS A 841 -2.83 26.49 -11.60
N LEU A 842 -2.67 27.80 -11.78
CA LEU A 842 -1.41 28.40 -12.27
C LEU A 842 -0.20 27.99 -11.41
N PRO A 843 1.03 27.97 -11.96
CA PRO A 843 1.35 28.09 -13.38
C PRO A 843 0.90 26.85 -14.17
N TYR A 844 0.45 27.03 -15.41
CA TYR A 844 0.01 25.91 -16.25
C TYR A 844 1.20 25.13 -16.82
N ARG A 845 1.76 24.27 -15.97
CA ARG A 845 2.98 23.50 -16.24
C ARG A 845 2.77 22.03 -15.92
N ALA A 846 2.13 21.34 -16.85
CA ALA A 846 2.02 19.89 -16.77
C ALA A 846 3.41 19.21 -16.86
N THR A 847 3.56 18.05 -16.24
CA THR A 847 4.78 17.23 -16.32
C THR A 847 4.69 16.23 -17.48
N PRO A 848 5.81 15.70 -17.98
CA PRO A 848 5.77 14.62 -18.97
C PRO A 848 5.00 13.39 -18.47
N PRO A 849 4.19 12.75 -19.33
CA PRO A 849 3.98 13.02 -20.75
C PRO A 849 2.89 14.05 -21.05
N TYR A 850 2.16 14.55 -20.05
CA TYR A 850 1.00 15.43 -20.23
C TYR A 850 1.36 16.75 -20.93
N ASN A 851 2.58 17.25 -20.70
CA ASN A 851 3.11 18.50 -21.26
C ASN A 851 3.22 18.56 -22.80
N LYS A 852 2.97 17.45 -23.49
CA LYS A 852 2.96 17.37 -24.96
C LYS A 852 1.56 17.22 -25.56
N LEU A 853 0.54 17.03 -24.72
CA LEU A 853 -0.83 16.77 -25.19
C LEU A 853 -1.51 18.05 -25.65
N PHE A 854 -2.49 17.93 -26.54
CA PHE A 854 -3.42 19.00 -26.90
C PHE A 854 -2.81 20.21 -27.62
N LEU A 855 -1.56 20.09 -28.08
CA LEU A 855 -0.82 21.13 -28.80
C LEU A 855 -1.11 21.13 -30.31
N GLU A 856 -2.04 20.31 -30.79
CA GLU A 856 -2.36 20.24 -32.22
C GLU A 856 -2.88 21.59 -32.72
N GLY A 857 -2.31 22.09 -33.83
CA GLY A 857 -2.68 23.38 -34.42
C GLY A 857 -2.01 24.61 -33.80
N ILE A 858 -1.23 24.46 -32.73
CA ILE A 858 -0.50 25.57 -32.10
C ILE A 858 0.90 25.67 -32.70
N HIS A 859 1.24 26.85 -33.23
CA HIS A 859 2.57 27.08 -33.79
C HIS A 859 3.65 27.03 -32.68
N PRO A 860 4.76 26.30 -32.85
CA PRO A 860 5.79 26.17 -31.81
C PRO A 860 6.34 27.51 -31.29
N ASP A 861 6.45 28.52 -32.16
CA ASP A 861 6.91 29.86 -31.78
C ASP A 861 5.97 30.53 -30.76
N VAL A 862 4.66 30.29 -30.83
CA VAL A 862 3.70 30.83 -29.85
C VAL A 862 4.01 30.28 -28.46
N LEU A 863 4.44 29.03 -28.35
CA LEU A 863 4.85 28.45 -27.07
C LEU A 863 6.13 29.08 -26.52
N GLN A 864 6.91 29.78 -27.34
CA GLN A 864 8.10 30.53 -26.93
C GLN A 864 7.81 32.01 -26.64
N ASP A 865 6.62 32.49 -26.97
CA ASP A 865 6.22 33.86 -26.64
C ASP A 865 6.35 34.11 -25.13
N GLU A 866 6.81 35.30 -24.77
CA GLU A 866 7.04 35.71 -23.38
C GLU A 866 5.78 35.53 -22.54
N GLN A 867 4.61 35.88 -23.09
CA GLN A 867 3.29 35.74 -22.47
C GLN A 867 2.97 34.29 -22.09
N ILE A 868 3.23 33.36 -23.01
CA ILE A 868 2.95 31.94 -22.79
C ILE A 868 3.94 31.36 -21.78
N GLN A 869 5.22 31.76 -21.85
CA GLN A 869 6.20 31.39 -20.83
C GLN A 869 5.87 31.99 -19.47
N PHE A 870 5.26 33.17 -19.43
CA PHE A 870 4.84 33.82 -18.19
C PHE A 870 3.76 32.99 -17.48
N VAL A 871 2.71 32.58 -18.20
CA VAL A 871 1.63 31.71 -17.68
C VAL A 871 2.14 30.34 -17.23
N LYS A 872 3.17 29.80 -17.91
CA LYS A 872 3.78 28.50 -17.59
C LYS A 872 4.70 28.51 -16.37
N ASN A 873 5.17 29.68 -15.93
CA ASN A 873 6.23 29.75 -14.92
C ASN A 873 5.85 30.60 -13.71
N ASN A 874 4.81 31.44 -13.80
CA ASN A 874 4.40 32.30 -12.70
C ASN A 874 3.08 31.85 -12.07
N LEU A 875 3.06 31.80 -10.74
CA LEU A 875 1.87 31.48 -9.94
C LEU A 875 0.84 32.63 -9.96
N ILE A 876 1.31 33.86 -10.15
CA ILE A 876 0.51 35.09 -10.19
C ILE A 876 0.74 35.76 -11.54
N VAL A 877 -0.33 36.18 -12.20
CA VAL A 877 -0.30 36.84 -13.50
C VAL A 877 -1.16 38.08 -13.42
N ARG A 878 -0.60 39.22 -13.01
CA ARG A 878 -1.42 40.42 -12.76
C ARG A 878 -1.77 41.14 -14.05
N LYS A 879 -2.99 41.69 -14.10
CA LYS A 879 -3.43 42.48 -15.24
C LYS A 879 -2.59 43.75 -15.38
N GLY A 880 -1.96 43.92 -16.54
CA GLY A 880 -1.03 45.01 -16.84
C GLY A 880 0.46 44.68 -16.64
N GLU A 881 0.82 43.52 -16.06
CA GLU A 881 2.19 43.00 -16.11
C GLU A 881 2.47 42.32 -17.45
N VAL A 882 1.45 41.69 -18.03
CA VAL A 882 1.53 41.01 -19.33
C VAL A 882 0.28 41.30 -20.15
N GLU A 883 0.48 41.59 -21.44
CA GLU A 883 -0.62 41.77 -22.40
C GLU A 883 -0.68 40.58 -23.35
N PHE A 884 -1.87 39.97 -23.42
CA PHE A 884 -2.13 38.82 -24.28
C PHE A 884 -2.77 39.25 -25.60
N ASP A 885 -2.27 38.73 -26.71
CA ASP A 885 -2.98 38.78 -27.98
C ASP A 885 -4.04 37.67 -28.00
N LYS A 886 -5.32 38.06 -27.89
CA LYS A 886 -6.45 37.13 -27.85
C LYS A 886 -6.47 36.17 -29.04
N LYS A 887 -6.09 36.60 -30.25
CA LYS A 887 -6.12 35.72 -31.43
C LYS A 887 -4.93 34.75 -31.44
N ARG A 888 -3.77 35.21 -30.96
CA ARG A 888 -2.53 34.43 -31.00
C ARG A 888 -2.36 33.49 -29.81
N HIS A 889 -2.76 33.90 -28.61
CA HIS A 889 -2.42 33.21 -27.36
C HIS A 889 -3.52 32.31 -26.80
N THR A 890 -4.79 32.54 -27.14
CA THR A 890 -5.94 31.80 -26.57
C THR A 890 -5.81 30.28 -26.70
N ASP A 891 -5.54 29.77 -27.89
CA ASP A 891 -5.45 28.32 -28.10
C ASP A 891 -4.29 27.70 -27.32
N ALA A 892 -3.16 28.41 -27.20
CA ALA A 892 -2.00 27.95 -26.44
C ALA A 892 -2.28 27.90 -24.94
N ILE A 893 -2.91 28.93 -24.36
CA ILE A 893 -3.29 28.97 -22.94
C ILE A 893 -4.27 27.83 -22.62
N ARG A 894 -5.32 27.69 -23.44
CA ARG A 894 -6.33 26.63 -23.29
C ARG A 894 -5.72 25.23 -23.41
N ALA A 895 -4.74 25.03 -24.29
CA ALA A 895 -4.02 23.77 -24.40
C ALA A 895 -3.19 23.49 -23.15
N LEU A 896 -2.47 24.47 -22.61
CA LEU A 896 -1.67 24.31 -21.39
C LEU A 896 -2.55 23.97 -20.18
N TYR A 897 -3.69 24.64 -20.03
CA TYR A 897 -4.68 24.32 -19.02
C TYR A 897 -5.28 22.91 -19.22
N ALA A 898 -5.61 22.53 -20.46
CA ALA A 898 -6.09 21.18 -20.76
C ALA A 898 -5.06 20.09 -20.40
N GLN A 899 -3.76 20.38 -20.51
CA GLN A 899 -2.69 19.45 -20.09
C GLN A 899 -2.67 19.26 -18.57
N THR A 900 -2.82 20.34 -17.79
CA THR A 900 -2.86 20.26 -16.33
C THR A 900 -4.12 19.53 -15.85
N LEU A 901 -5.28 19.79 -16.46
CA LEU A 901 -6.51 19.02 -16.22
C LEU A 901 -6.34 17.52 -16.51
N ARG A 902 -5.62 17.15 -17.57
CA ARG A 902 -5.38 15.74 -17.88
C ARG A 902 -4.45 15.04 -16.89
N GLN A 903 -3.46 15.75 -16.37
CA GLN A 903 -2.62 15.29 -15.28
C GLN A 903 -3.41 15.18 -13.97
N GLN A 904 -4.33 16.10 -13.73
CA GLN A 904 -5.21 16.12 -12.58
C GLN A 904 -6.19 14.93 -12.58
N ASP A 905 -6.85 14.66 -13.70
CA ASP A 905 -7.76 13.53 -13.86
C ASP A 905 -7.08 12.17 -13.62
N ALA A 906 -5.80 12.05 -13.96
CA ALA A 906 -5.00 10.87 -13.63
C ALA A 906 -4.87 10.63 -12.12
N LYS A 907 -4.80 11.68 -11.31
CA LYS A 907 -4.78 11.56 -9.83
C LYS A 907 -6.12 11.06 -9.30
N ILE A 908 -7.23 11.56 -9.86
CA ILE A 908 -8.59 11.05 -9.57
C ILE A 908 -8.66 9.56 -9.90
N GLY A 909 -8.14 9.15 -11.07
CA GLY A 909 -8.07 7.75 -11.48
C GLY A 909 -7.41 6.84 -10.43
N LYS A 910 -6.29 7.26 -9.83
CA LYS A 910 -5.62 6.49 -8.77
C LYS A 910 -6.49 6.30 -7.52
N VAL A 911 -7.23 7.32 -7.12
CA VAL A 911 -8.16 7.24 -5.98
C VAL A 911 -9.26 6.21 -6.25
N LEU A 912 -9.83 6.23 -7.46
CA LEU A 912 -10.85 5.26 -7.88
C LEU A 912 -10.30 3.83 -7.90
N MET A 913 -9.11 3.63 -8.47
CA MET A 913 -8.44 2.33 -8.48
C MET A 913 -8.21 1.80 -7.06
N LYS A 914 -7.88 2.67 -6.10
CA LYS A 914 -7.71 2.26 -4.70
C LYS A 914 -9.02 1.86 -4.03
N LEU A 915 -10.12 2.55 -4.33
CA LEU A 915 -11.46 2.15 -3.87
C LEU A 915 -11.86 0.78 -4.42
N ASP A 916 -11.54 0.50 -5.68
CA ASP A 916 -11.78 -0.80 -6.31
C ASP A 916 -10.92 -1.90 -5.67
N GLU A 917 -9.62 -1.63 -5.46
CA GLU A 917 -8.69 -2.55 -4.77
C GLU A 917 -9.18 -2.91 -3.36
N LEU A 918 -9.69 -1.92 -2.63
CA LEU A 918 -10.20 -2.08 -1.27
C LEU A 918 -11.60 -2.71 -1.21
N GLY A 919 -12.29 -2.85 -2.35
CA GLY A 919 -13.68 -3.30 -2.40
C GLY A 919 -14.67 -2.32 -1.76
N LEU A 920 -14.33 -1.02 -1.72
CA LEU A 920 -15.13 0.05 -1.09
C LEU A 920 -15.99 0.83 -2.10
N ARG A 921 -15.74 0.65 -3.41
CA ARG A 921 -16.39 1.40 -4.50
C ARG A 921 -17.91 1.42 -4.43
N GLU A 922 -18.52 0.29 -4.11
CA GLU A 922 -19.98 0.10 -4.04
C GLU A 922 -20.63 0.76 -2.82
N ASN A 923 -19.86 1.00 -1.75
CA ASN A 923 -20.35 1.55 -0.49
C ASN A 923 -19.76 2.95 -0.20
N THR A 924 -19.37 3.70 -1.23
CA THR A 924 -18.80 5.05 -1.07
C THR A 924 -19.58 6.04 -1.93
N LEU A 925 -20.12 7.08 -1.29
CA LEU A 925 -20.67 8.26 -1.96
C LEU A 925 -19.49 9.13 -2.39
N ILE A 926 -19.28 9.26 -3.69
CA ILE A 926 -18.24 10.08 -4.27
C ILE A 926 -18.89 11.36 -4.80
N VAL A 927 -18.40 12.51 -4.34
CA VAL A 927 -18.77 13.83 -4.86
C VAL A 927 -17.53 14.43 -5.52
N ILE A 928 -17.63 14.81 -6.79
CA ILE A 928 -16.57 15.54 -7.49
C ILE A 928 -17.07 16.94 -7.80
N THR A 929 -16.31 17.95 -7.39
CA THR A 929 -16.59 19.36 -7.71
C THR A 929 -15.32 20.18 -7.89
N ALA A 930 -15.44 21.48 -8.15
CA ALA A 930 -14.38 22.46 -7.99
C ALA A 930 -14.74 23.51 -6.94
N ASP A 931 -13.74 24.30 -6.54
CA ASP A 931 -13.86 25.50 -5.71
C ASP A 931 -14.24 26.74 -6.53
N HIS A 932 -13.65 26.90 -7.70
CA HIS A 932 -13.91 27.94 -8.72
C HIS A 932 -13.30 27.50 -10.06
N GLY A 933 -13.36 28.36 -11.09
CA GLY A 933 -12.63 28.24 -12.36
C GLY A 933 -11.56 29.32 -12.54
N ASP A 934 -10.94 29.38 -13.71
CA ASP A 934 -9.96 30.40 -14.12
C ASP A 934 -10.46 31.08 -15.39
N GLU A 935 -10.24 32.36 -15.60
CA GLU A 935 -10.37 32.94 -16.95
C GLU A 935 -9.29 32.35 -17.87
N LEU A 936 -9.67 31.98 -19.09
CA LEU A 936 -8.82 31.37 -20.12
C LEU A 936 -8.99 32.09 -21.46
N MET A 937 -8.94 33.43 -21.40
CA MET A 937 -9.11 34.41 -22.48
C MET A 937 -10.55 34.71 -22.92
N GLU A 938 -11.57 34.19 -22.24
CA GLU A 938 -12.98 34.49 -22.50
C GLU A 938 -13.24 36.01 -22.49
N HIS A 939 -12.78 36.71 -21.46
CA HIS A 939 -12.89 38.17 -21.30
C HIS A 939 -11.57 38.93 -21.55
N GLY A 940 -10.56 38.24 -22.08
CA GLY A 940 -9.30 38.82 -22.56
C GLY A 940 -8.10 38.67 -21.61
N PHE A 941 -8.23 37.90 -20.53
CA PHE A 941 -7.17 37.69 -19.56
C PHE A 941 -7.05 36.22 -19.10
N VAL A 942 -6.17 35.94 -18.14
CA VAL A 942 -5.91 34.59 -17.59
C VAL A 942 -5.86 34.63 -16.05
N GLY A 943 -6.47 33.64 -15.41
CA GLY A 943 -6.42 33.45 -13.97
C GLY A 943 -7.72 33.85 -13.25
N HIS A 944 -7.66 34.09 -11.96
CA HIS A 944 -8.80 34.39 -11.09
C HIS A 944 -8.41 35.43 -10.03
N ALA A 945 -9.23 35.64 -9.00
CA ALA A 945 -9.03 36.69 -7.98
C ALA A 945 -7.60 36.75 -7.42
N SER A 946 -7.09 35.62 -6.95
CA SER A 946 -5.81 35.55 -6.26
C SER A 946 -4.60 35.77 -7.17
N THR A 947 -4.78 35.61 -8.48
CA THR A 947 -3.69 35.62 -9.47
C THR A 947 -3.71 36.83 -10.40
N SER A 948 -4.87 37.46 -10.63
CA SER A 948 -5.03 38.53 -11.63
C SER A 948 -5.11 39.97 -11.09
N TRP A 949 -5.50 40.17 -9.82
CA TRP A 949 -5.70 41.48 -9.16
C TRP A 949 -6.75 42.42 -9.79
N ASP A 950 -7.50 41.94 -10.77
CA ASP A 950 -8.61 42.64 -11.42
C ASP A 950 -9.61 41.60 -11.97
N THR A 951 -10.06 40.70 -11.09
CA THR A 951 -10.96 39.59 -11.43
C THR A 951 -12.41 40.03 -11.56
N THR A 952 -13.26 39.13 -12.05
CA THR A 952 -14.72 39.26 -12.02
C THR A 952 -15.37 38.09 -11.27
N VAL A 953 -16.69 37.95 -11.41
CA VAL A 953 -17.50 36.80 -10.94
C VAL A 953 -18.29 36.20 -12.12
N TYR A 954 -17.71 36.22 -13.32
CA TYR A 954 -18.26 35.58 -14.52
C TYR A 954 -18.29 34.04 -14.37
N ASP A 955 -19.11 33.36 -15.19
CA ASP A 955 -19.39 31.93 -15.08
C ASP A 955 -18.16 31.06 -15.40
N ASP A 956 -17.19 31.56 -16.16
CA ASP A 956 -15.86 30.95 -16.31
C ASP A 956 -15.10 30.84 -14.97
N LEU A 957 -15.42 31.69 -14.00
CA LEU A 957 -14.84 31.68 -12.65
C LEU A 957 -15.73 30.99 -11.61
N ILE A 958 -17.06 31.04 -11.73
CA ILE A 958 -17.96 30.55 -10.67
C ILE A 958 -18.80 29.33 -11.07
N ASN A 959 -18.92 28.97 -12.34
CA ASN A 959 -19.57 27.72 -12.75
C ASN A 959 -18.55 26.58 -12.69
N VAL A 960 -18.80 25.59 -11.85
CA VAL A 960 -17.87 24.50 -11.54
C VAL A 960 -18.42 23.14 -12.00
N PRO A 961 -17.58 22.14 -12.30
CA PRO A 961 -18.06 20.78 -12.45
C PRO A 961 -18.67 20.31 -11.13
N MET A 962 -19.74 19.51 -11.19
CA MET A 962 -20.36 18.85 -10.04
C MET A 962 -21.02 17.53 -10.45
N PHE A 963 -20.65 16.42 -9.81
CA PHE A 963 -21.38 15.16 -9.98
C PHE A 963 -21.27 14.24 -8.77
N TYR A 964 -22.30 13.40 -8.62
CA TYR A 964 -22.48 12.47 -7.51
C TYR A 964 -22.50 11.04 -8.01
N VAL A 965 -21.81 10.15 -7.30
CA VAL A 965 -21.81 8.73 -7.61
C VAL A 965 -21.97 7.91 -6.35
N LEU A 966 -23.02 7.10 -6.30
CA LEU A 966 -23.23 6.08 -5.28
C LEU A 966 -23.99 4.92 -5.91
N PRO A 967 -23.32 3.79 -6.20
CA PRO A 967 -23.94 2.65 -6.85
C PRO A 967 -25.22 2.19 -6.15
N GLY A 968 -26.30 2.08 -6.92
CA GLY A 968 -27.62 1.62 -6.43
C GLY A 968 -28.48 2.66 -5.72
N LYS A 969 -27.97 3.87 -5.38
CA LYS A 969 -28.77 4.96 -4.79
C LYS A 969 -28.81 6.24 -5.64
N VAL A 970 -27.73 6.54 -6.37
CA VAL A 970 -27.70 7.66 -7.32
C VAL A 970 -27.93 7.12 -8.73
N PRO A 971 -28.87 7.67 -9.52
CA PRO A 971 -29.12 7.23 -10.89
C PRO A 971 -27.87 7.33 -11.78
N GLN A 972 -27.68 6.36 -12.66
CA GLN A 972 -26.53 6.32 -13.58
C GLN A 972 -26.82 7.10 -14.87
N GLY A 973 -25.84 7.88 -15.33
CA GLY A 973 -25.90 8.58 -16.62
C GLY A 973 -26.90 9.74 -16.67
N LYS A 974 -27.39 10.21 -15.51
CA LYS A 974 -28.37 11.30 -15.44
C LYS A 974 -27.67 12.65 -15.56
N ARG A 975 -28.12 13.50 -16.48
CA ARG A 975 -27.64 14.88 -16.64
C ARG A 975 -28.71 15.85 -16.18
N VAL A 976 -28.34 16.80 -15.34
CA VAL A 976 -29.24 17.79 -14.73
C VAL A 976 -28.76 19.19 -15.10
N ASP A 977 -29.62 19.95 -15.78
CA ASP A 977 -29.31 21.31 -16.22
C ASP A 977 -29.73 22.38 -15.19
N THR A 978 -30.51 21.99 -14.17
CA THR A 978 -30.96 22.85 -13.08
C THR A 978 -29.77 23.45 -12.31
N GLN A 979 -29.81 24.76 -12.05
CA GLN A 979 -28.84 25.46 -11.22
C GLN A 979 -28.81 24.86 -9.82
N VAL A 980 -27.61 24.52 -9.35
CA VAL A 980 -27.32 24.15 -7.97
C VAL A 980 -26.17 25.00 -7.44
N ARG A 981 -25.95 25.02 -6.12
CA ARG A 981 -24.91 25.84 -5.48
C ARG A 981 -23.99 24.96 -4.65
N THR A 982 -22.71 25.32 -4.52
CA THR A 982 -21.79 24.49 -3.71
C THR A 982 -22.12 24.55 -2.21
N ILE A 983 -22.77 25.61 -1.72
CA ILE A 983 -23.31 25.68 -0.33
C ILE A 983 -24.38 24.62 -0.05
N ASP A 984 -25.02 24.08 -1.07
CA ASP A 984 -26.07 23.07 -0.94
C ASP A 984 -25.51 21.64 -0.87
N VAL A 985 -24.19 21.46 -1.04
CA VAL A 985 -23.54 20.13 -1.01
C VAL A 985 -23.63 19.51 0.36
N MET A 986 -23.32 20.26 1.43
CA MET A 986 -23.40 19.77 2.81
C MET A 986 -24.80 19.20 3.13
N PRO A 987 -25.92 19.95 3.01
CA PRO A 987 -27.24 19.40 3.29
C PRO A 987 -27.64 18.27 2.31
N THR A 988 -27.26 18.34 1.03
CA THR A 988 -27.56 17.27 0.06
C THR A 988 -26.86 15.95 0.41
N VAL A 989 -25.59 16.00 0.79
CA VAL A 989 -24.83 14.81 1.19
C VAL A 989 -25.43 14.19 2.46
N LEU A 990 -25.79 15.01 3.44
CA LEU A 990 -26.42 14.55 4.67
C LEU A 990 -27.76 13.86 4.38
N ASP A 991 -28.59 14.42 3.51
CA ASP A 991 -29.85 13.80 3.07
C ASP A 991 -29.64 12.47 2.33
N LEU A 992 -28.68 12.41 1.40
CA LEU A 992 -28.34 11.17 0.68
C LEU A 992 -27.83 10.05 1.60
N LEU A 993 -27.16 10.43 2.70
CA LEU A 993 -26.70 9.53 3.75
C LEU A 993 -27.77 9.23 4.82
N GLY A 994 -28.88 9.97 4.82
CA GLY A 994 -29.95 9.85 5.83
C GLY A 994 -29.53 10.37 7.21
N ILE A 995 -28.63 11.35 7.26
CA ILE A 995 -28.13 11.96 8.50
C ILE A 995 -28.96 13.22 8.81
N PRO A 996 -29.67 13.28 9.95
CA PRO A 996 -30.47 14.44 10.31
C PRO A 996 -29.59 15.64 10.67
N PHE A 997 -29.99 16.82 10.22
CA PHE A 997 -29.31 18.08 10.53
C PHE A 997 -30.34 19.20 10.73
N ASP A 998 -30.36 19.81 11.91
CA ASP A 998 -31.39 20.76 12.38
C ASP A 998 -30.86 22.17 12.62
N LYS A 999 -29.57 22.42 12.37
CA LYS A 999 -28.96 23.73 12.55
C LYS A 999 -29.27 24.66 11.37
N PRO A 1000 -29.46 25.97 11.63
CA PRO A 1000 -29.75 26.93 10.58
C PRO A 1000 -28.50 27.18 9.71
N ILE A 1001 -28.60 26.86 8.42
CA ILE A 1001 -27.63 27.18 7.37
C ILE A 1001 -28.36 27.78 6.15
N GLN A 1002 -27.63 28.36 5.19
CA GLN A 1002 -28.22 28.92 3.96
C GLN A 1002 -28.45 27.86 2.89
N GLY A 1003 -27.62 26.81 2.88
CA GLY A 1003 -27.72 25.69 1.96
C GLY A 1003 -29.02 24.92 2.12
N LYS A 1004 -29.55 24.43 1.00
CA LYS A 1004 -30.74 23.60 0.90
C LYS A 1004 -30.43 22.35 0.11
N SER A 1005 -30.92 21.21 0.57
CA SER A 1005 -30.68 19.94 -0.12
C SER A 1005 -31.41 19.89 -1.47
N TYR A 1006 -30.69 19.47 -2.51
CA TYR A 1006 -31.23 19.11 -3.82
C TYR A 1006 -31.24 17.60 -4.05
N ALA A 1007 -31.21 16.79 -2.98
CA ALA A 1007 -31.22 15.33 -3.10
C ALA A 1007 -32.43 14.82 -3.92
N SER A 1008 -33.59 15.48 -3.81
CA SER A 1008 -34.79 15.18 -4.60
C SER A 1008 -34.58 15.33 -6.12
N VAL A 1009 -33.74 16.27 -6.55
CA VAL A 1009 -33.36 16.43 -7.96
C VAL A 1009 -32.53 15.23 -8.43
N ILE A 1010 -31.73 14.65 -7.53
CA ILE A 1010 -30.94 13.46 -7.82
C ILE A 1010 -31.83 12.22 -7.86
N THR A 1011 -32.67 11.98 -6.84
CA THR A 1011 -33.38 10.72 -6.62
C THR A 1011 -34.74 10.62 -7.29
N ASP A 1012 -35.53 11.71 -7.29
CA ASP A 1012 -36.98 11.67 -7.57
C ASP A 1012 -37.44 12.65 -8.65
N ASP A 1013 -36.50 13.22 -9.43
CA ASP A 1013 -36.78 14.26 -10.44
C ASP A 1013 -37.53 15.47 -9.86
N GLY A 1014 -37.27 15.81 -8.60
CA GLY A 1014 -37.83 16.99 -7.94
C GLY A 1014 -37.34 18.31 -8.53
N GLU A 1015 -38.02 19.39 -8.17
CA GLU A 1015 -37.64 20.76 -8.55
C GLU A 1015 -36.71 21.39 -7.50
N PHE A 1016 -35.78 22.21 -7.96
CA PHE A 1016 -34.90 23.03 -7.11
C PHE A 1016 -34.69 24.38 -7.77
N GLU A 1017 -35.24 25.43 -7.16
CA GLU A 1017 -35.18 26.79 -7.68
C GLU A 1017 -34.66 27.72 -6.59
N GLU A 1018 -33.35 27.95 -6.59
CA GLU A 1018 -32.69 28.82 -5.63
C GLU A 1018 -31.73 29.76 -6.33
N THR A 1019 -31.69 31.02 -5.91
CA THR A 1019 -30.70 32.00 -6.42
C THR A 1019 -29.32 31.68 -5.86
N ALA A 1020 -28.30 31.73 -6.71
CA ALA A 1020 -26.91 31.66 -6.32
C ALA A 1020 -26.39 33.07 -6.02
N PHE A 1021 -25.65 33.20 -4.92
CA PHE A 1021 -24.96 34.43 -4.55
C PHE A 1021 -23.46 34.14 -4.52
N SER A 1022 -22.68 34.97 -5.20
CA SER A 1022 -21.23 34.87 -5.18
C SER A 1022 -20.62 36.22 -4.83
N GLU A 1023 -19.58 36.24 -4.00
CA GLU A 1023 -18.83 37.45 -3.69
C GLU A 1023 -17.33 37.22 -3.63
N THR A 1024 -16.58 38.26 -3.94
CA THR A 1024 -15.12 38.23 -3.89
C THR A 1024 -14.55 39.65 -3.73
N THR A 1025 -13.25 39.71 -3.51
CA THR A 1025 -12.46 40.94 -3.64
C THR A 1025 -11.74 40.94 -5.00
N PRO A 1026 -11.31 42.09 -5.53
CA PRO A 1026 -10.64 42.14 -6.84
C PRO A 1026 -9.37 41.27 -6.93
N CYS A 1027 -8.77 40.95 -5.78
CA CYS A 1027 -7.45 40.33 -5.66
C CYS A 1027 -7.41 39.06 -4.80
N GLY A 1028 -8.56 38.55 -4.33
CA GLY A 1028 -8.69 37.30 -3.58
C GLY A 1028 -7.70 37.17 -2.42
N TYR A 1029 -6.95 36.07 -2.39
CA TYR A 1029 -5.92 35.79 -1.39
C TYR A 1029 -4.79 36.83 -1.32
N SER A 1030 -4.49 37.46 -2.46
CA SER A 1030 -3.36 38.38 -2.62
C SER A 1030 -3.78 39.84 -2.42
N CYS A 1031 -4.98 40.08 -1.87
CA CYS A 1031 -5.56 41.41 -1.82
C CYS A 1031 -5.01 42.25 -0.66
N PRO A 1032 -4.39 43.42 -0.92
CA PRO A 1032 -3.90 44.29 0.13
C PRO A 1032 -5.07 44.96 0.86
N SER A 1033 -4.85 45.36 2.12
CA SER A 1033 -5.87 45.96 2.99
C SER A 1033 -6.61 47.16 2.36
N ARG A 1034 -5.92 47.95 1.51
CA ARG A 1034 -6.54 49.09 0.79
C ARG A 1034 -7.55 48.70 -0.30
N LEU A 1035 -7.39 47.53 -0.93
CA LEU A 1035 -8.30 47.02 -1.96
C LEU A 1035 -9.34 46.05 -1.39
N ALA A 1036 -9.12 45.57 -0.17
CA ALA A 1036 -10.02 44.68 0.55
C ALA A 1036 -11.38 45.30 0.91
N LYS A 1037 -11.63 46.58 0.58
CA LYS A 1037 -12.97 47.21 0.70
C LYS A 1037 -13.76 47.20 -0.61
N ASN A 1038 -13.09 47.03 -1.74
CA ASN A 1038 -13.77 46.83 -3.02
C ASN A 1038 -14.46 45.46 -3.00
N ARG A 1039 -15.70 45.41 -3.47
CA ARG A 1039 -16.53 44.20 -3.40
C ARG A 1039 -17.19 43.93 -4.74
N LEU A 1040 -16.94 42.74 -5.28
CA LEU A 1040 -17.62 42.22 -6.45
C LEU A 1040 -18.65 41.20 -5.97
N ARG A 1041 -19.89 41.35 -6.40
CA ARG A 1041 -20.99 40.48 -6.01
C ARG A 1041 -21.82 40.11 -7.22
N SER A 1042 -22.36 38.90 -7.23
CA SER A 1042 -23.36 38.50 -8.20
C SER A 1042 -24.54 37.79 -7.55
N VAL A 1043 -25.70 37.94 -8.18
CA VAL A 1043 -26.88 37.11 -7.94
C VAL A 1043 -27.27 36.47 -9.27
N ARG A 1044 -27.47 35.16 -9.25
CA ARG A 1044 -27.65 34.35 -10.46
C ARG A 1044 -28.80 33.35 -10.31
N THR A 1045 -29.52 33.18 -11.42
CA THR A 1045 -30.52 32.12 -11.65
C THR A 1045 -30.10 31.30 -12.87
N ASN A 1046 -30.87 30.27 -13.24
CA ASN A 1046 -30.66 29.53 -14.49
C ASN A 1046 -30.56 30.44 -15.73
N ASP A 1047 -31.38 31.51 -15.77
CA ASP A 1047 -31.58 32.31 -16.98
C ASP A 1047 -30.91 33.69 -16.94
N TRP A 1048 -30.69 34.25 -15.75
CA TRP A 1048 -30.23 35.63 -15.57
C TRP A 1048 -29.17 35.76 -14.50
N LYS A 1049 -28.25 36.71 -14.71
CA LYS A 1049 -27.21 37.07 -13.77
C LYS A 1049 -27.03 38.57 -13.68
N PHE A 1050 -26.95 39.06 -12.44
CA PHE A 1050 -26.69 40.44 -12.11
C PHE A 1050 -25.38 40.56 -11.35
N ILE A 1051 -24.53 41.50 -11.74
CA ILE A 1051 -23.23 41.77 -11.12
C ILE A 1051 -23.22 43.20 -10.60
N SER A 1052 -22.71 43.39 -9.38
CA SER A 1052 -22.51 44.70 -8.75
C SER A 1052 -21.08 44.80 -8.24
N ILE A 1053 -20.38 45.85 -8.64
CA ILE A 1053 -18.99 46.13 -8.26
C ILE A 1053 -18.95 47.45 -7.50
N TYR A 1054 -18.64 47.37 -6.20
CA TYR A 1054 -18.44 48.54 -5.34
C TYR A 1054 -16.97 48.93 -5.30
N HIS A 1055 -16.69 50.21 -5.61
CA HIS A 1055 -15.37 50.81 -5.62
C HIS A 1055 -15.24 51.80 -4.45
N ASP A 1056 -14.48 51.43 -3.41
CA ASP A 1056 -14.34 52.24 -2.18
C ASP A 1056 -13.59 53.56 -2.40
N ASP A 1057 -12.63 53.55 -3.33
CA ASP A 1057 -11.81 54.70 -3.71
C ASP A 1057 -12.61 55.82 -4.37
N THR A 1058 -13.66 55.48 -5.12
CA THR A 1058 -14.53 56.44 -5.82
C THR A 1058 -15.90 56.62 -5.16
N GLY A 1059 -16.29 55.69 -4.28
CA GLY A 1059 -17.64 55.61 -3.73
C GLY A 1059 -18.71 55.25 -4.76
N GLN A 1060 -18.31 54.78 -5.95
CA GLN A 1060 -19.21 54.43 -7.05
C GLN A 1060 -19.51 52.93 -7.07
N THR A 1061 -20.67 52.59 -7.63
CA THR A 1061 -21.07 51.20 -7.90
C THR A 1061 -21.33 51.03 -9.38
N THR A 1062 -20.70 50.02 -9.98
CA THR A 1062 -20.90 49.63 -11.38
C THR A 1062 -21.80 48.40 -11.41
N GLU A 1063 -22.77 48.37 -12.32
CA GLU A 1063 -23.76 47.29 -12.40
C GLU A 1063 -23.83 46.69 -13.81
N GLU A 1064 -24.00 45.38 -13.88
CA GLU A 1064 -24.11 44.62 -15.13
C GLU A 1064 -25.24 43.60 -15.02
N LEU A 1065 -25.89 43.31 -16.15
CA LEU A 1065 -26.94 42.30 -16.25
C LEU A 1065 -26.75 41.48 -17.52
N TYR A 1066 -26.78 40.16 -17.38
CA TYR A 1066 -26.61 39.20 -18.48
C TYR A 1066 -27.80 38.23 -18.53
N ASN A 1067 -28.28 37.98 -19.76
CA ASN A 1067 -29.26 36.94 -20.06
C ASN A 1067 -28.51 35.66 -20.42
N LEU A 1068 -28.29 34.77 -19.46
CA LEU A 1068 -27.51 33.54 -19.63
C LEU A 1068 -28.15 32.55 -20.60
N LYS A 1069 -29.46 32.63 -20.81
CA LYS A 1069 -30.16 31.78 -21.78
C LYS A 1069 -29.80 32.11 -23.22
N GLU A 1070 -29.54 33.38 -23.50
CA GLU A 1070 -29.17 33.88 -24.83
C GLU A 1070 -27.65 34.08 -24.98
N ASP A 1071 -26.96 34.40 -23.88
CA ASP A 1071 -25.54 34.76 -23.83
C ASP A 1071 -24.85 34.13 -22.61
N ARG A 1072 -24.60 32.81 -22.70
CA ARG A 1072 -23.86 32.07 -21.65
C ARG A 1072 -22.43 32.57 -21.42
N GLY A 1073 -21.84 33.23 -22.42
CA GLY A 1073 -20.47 33.75 -22.35
C GLY A 1073 -20.39 35.16 -21.77
N GLU A 1074 -21.51 35.74 -21.32
CA GLU A 1074 -21.56 37.06 -20.67
C GLU A 1074 -20.86 38.16 -21.48
N THR A 1075 -21.07 38.17 -22.79
CA THR A 1075 -20.42 39.09 -23.73
C THR A 1075 -21.22 40.38 -23.97
N LYS A 1076 -22.51 40.39 -23.66
CA LYS A 1076 -23.43 41.52 -23.88
C LYS A 1076 -24.13 41.91 -22.57
N ASN A 1077 -23.70 43.01 -21.97
CA ASN A 1077 -24.42 43.64 -20.85
C ASN A 1077 -25.74 44.26 -21.36
N VAL A 1078 -26.88 43.78 -20.86
CA VAL A 1078 -28.23 44.18 -21.26
C VAL A 1078 -28.98 44.97 -20.19
N ILE A 1079 -28.28 45.50 -19.18
CA ILE A 1079 -28.90 46.21 -18.04
C ILE A 1079 -29.76 47.40 -18.46
N ALA A 1080 -29.30 48.18 -19.44
CA ALA A 1080 -30.00 49.37 -19.94
C ALA A 1080 -31.36 49.04 -20.59
N GLU A 1081 -31.49 47.83 -21.14
CA GLU A 1081 -32.69 47.34 -21.82
C GLU A 1081 -33.67 46.66 -20.84
N ASN A 1082 -33.20 46.25 -19.65
CA ASN A 1082 -33.92 45.35 -18.74
C ASN A 1082 -33.93 45.85 -17.27
N LEU A 1083 -34.23 47.13 -17.06
CA LEU A 1083 -34.18 47.77 -15.74
C LEU A 1083 -35.08 47.13 -14.68
N ALA A 1084 -36.25 46.60 -15.08
CA ALA A 1084 -37.17 45.93 -14.15
C ALA A 1084 -36.57 44.63 -13.59
N ILE A 1085 -35.92 43.84 -14.45
CA ILE A 1085 -35.23 42.60 -14.05
C ILE A 1085 -34.06 42.95 -13.13
N ALA A 1086 -33.25 43.95 -13.50
CA ALA A 1086 -32.17 44.45 -12.64
C ALA A 1086 -32.69 44.92 -11.27
N GLY A 1087 -33.88 45.51 -11.21
CA GLY A 1087 -34.56 45.89 -9.96
C GLY A 1087 -34.77 44.71 -9.02
N LEU A 1088 -35.32 43.59 -9.53
CA LEU A 1088 -35.55 42.37 -8.76
C LEU A 1088 -34.24 41.78 -8.23
N PHE A 1089 -33.20 41.72 -9.06
CA PHE A 1089 -31.90 41.21 -8.65
C PHE A 1089 -31.18 42.10 -7.63
N ARG A 1090 -31.39 43.42 -7.65
CA ARG A 1090 -30.87 44.32 -6.60
C ARG A 1090 -31.52 44.05 -5.25
N GLU A 1091 -32.84 43.84 -5.22
CA GLU A 1091 -33.55 43.48 -3.99
C GLU A 1091 -33.04 42.15 -3.43
N GLU A 1092 -32.86 41.16 -4.31
CA GLU A 1092 -32.32 39.85 -3.93
C GLU A 1092 -30.87 39.95 -3.43
N MET A 1093 -30.02 40.74 -4.10
CA MET A 1093 -28.64 40.99 -3.66
C MET A 1093 -28.60 41.64 -2.29
N GLN A 1094 -29.49 42.61 -2.04
CA GLN A 1094 -29.60 43.26 -0.73
C GLN A 1094 -30.03 42.25 0.35
N TRP A 1095 -30.95 41.34 0.03
CA TRP A 1095 -31.33 40.25 0.94
C TRP A 1095 -30.13 39.37 1.31
N TRP A 1096 -29.33 38.95 0.33
CA TRP A 1096 -28.11 38.18 0.57
C TRP A 1096 -27.09 38.95 1.42
N MET A 1097 -26.92 40.26 1.18
CA MET A 1097 -26.05 41.12 1.97
C MET A 1097 -26.52 41.29 3.42
N ASP A 1098 -27.83 41.27 3.66
CA ASP A 1098 -28.43 41.34 5.00
C ASP A 1098 -28.49 39.98 5.71
N ALA A 1099 -28.30 38.87 4.99
CA ALA A 1099 -28.36 37.50 5.52
C ALA A 1099 -27.50 37.25 6.78
N PRO A 1100 -26.29 37.82 6.96
CA PRO A 1100 -25.52 37.66 8.19
C PRO A 1100 -26.27 38.09 9.45
N LYS A 1101 -27.25 39.01 9.36
CA LYS A 1101 -28.10 39.43 10.48
C LYS A 1101 -29.14 38.38 10.88
N GLN A 1102 -29.42 37.42 10.01
CA GLN A 1102 -30.42 36.37 10.22
C GLN A 1102 -29.84 35.17 10.99
N PHE A 1103 -28.51 34.98 10.95
CA PHE A 1103 -27.83 33.90 11.65
C PHE A 1103 -27.15 34.43 12.92
N PRO A 1104 -27.25 33.74 14.07
CA PRO A 1104 -26.69 34.21 15.35
C PRO A 1104 -25.16 34.04 15.46
N TYR A 1105 -24.47 33.83 14.33
CA TYR A 1105 -23.03 33.66 14.23
C TYR A 1105 -22.36 35.03 14.06
N GLN A 1106 -21.24 35.25 14.74
CA GLN A 1106 -20.43 36.45 14.67
C GLN A 1106 -19.02 36.06 14.23
N ALA A 1107 -18.57 36.59 13.10
CA ALA A 1107 -17.20 36.39 12.65
C ALA A 1107 -16.21 36.76 13.77
N VAL A 1108 -15.28 35.84 14.06
CA VAL A 1108 -14.20 36.15 15.01
C VAL A 1108 -13.16 36.96 14.24
N ALA A 1109 -13.19 38.27 14.41
CA ALA A 1109 -12.20 39.19 13.86
C ALA A 1109 -10.86 39.01 14.59
N THR A 1110 -10.20 37.88 14.35
CA THR A 1110 -8.78 37.71 14.66
C THR A 1110 -8.05 37.97 13.36
N GLU A 1111 -7.73 39.23 13.11
CA GLU A 1111 -6.83 39.58 12.02
C GLU A 1111 -5.41 39.21 12.48
N GLN A 1112 -4.83 38.20 11.85
CA GLN A 1112 -3.39 37.97 11.96
C GLN A 1112 -2.67 39.04 11.13
N GLU A 1113 -1.48 39.48 11.56
CA GLU A 1113 -0.68 40.45 10.79
C GLU A 1113 -0.51 39.97 9.34
N HIS A 1114 -1.00 40.80 8.42
CA HIS A 1114 -0.91 40.56 6.99
C HIS A 1114 0.56 40.75 6.57
N TYR A 1115 1.32 39.66 6.38
CA TYR A 1115 2.70 39.76 5.88
C TYR A 1115 2.78 40.51 4.52
N LEU A 1116 1.72 40.49 3.70
CA LEU A 1116 1.60 41.29 2.48
C LEU A 1116 1.40 42.79 2.73
N ASP A 1117 0.86 43.20 3.88
CA ASP A 1117 0.74 44.62 4.19
C ASP A 1117 2.12 45.22 4.53
N THR A 1118 3.05 44.41 5.05
CA THR A 1118 4.47 44.80 5.14
C THR A 1118 5.23 44.66 3.82
N ASP A 1119 4.93 43.66 2.97
CA ASP A 1119 5.65 43.46 1.70
C ASP A 1119 5.23 44.45 0.59
N VAL A 1120 3.98 44.95 0.59
CA VAL A 1120 3.50 45.91 -0.43
C VAL A 1120 3.91 47.36 -0.12
N GLU A 1121 4.12 47.72 1.15
CA GLU A 1121 4.78 48.99 1.50
C GLU A 1121 6.28 48.98 1.17
N VAL A 1122 6.87 47.78 1.15
CA VAL A 1122 8.31 47.58 0.95
C VAL A 1122 8.65 47.31 -0.52
N ARG A 1123 7.77 46.72 -1.34
CA ARG A 1123 7.98 46.48 -2.78
C ARG A 1123 7.12 47.42 -3.64
N PRO A 1124 7.69 48.42 -4.33
CA PRO A 1124 6.93 49.39 -5.11
C PRO A 1124 6.25 48.71 -6.32
N ILE A 1125 5.06 49.18 -6.70
CA ILE A 1125 4.32 48.66 -7.87
C ILE A 1125 4.17 49.77 -8.89
N VAL A 1126 4.85 49.68 -10.03
CA VAL A 1126 4.74 50.70 -11.09
C VAL A 1126 3.33 50.73 -11.66
N THR A 1127 2.71 51.91 -11.65
CA THR A 1127 1.36 52.16 -12.17
C THR A 1127 1.37 52.74 -13.58
N PHE A 1128 2.45 53.46 -13.96
CA PHE A 1128 2.63 54.02 -15.30
C PHE A 1128 4.13 54.25 -15.61
N PRO A 1129 4.58 54.12 -16.87
CA PRO A 1129 3.89 53.39 -17.95
C PRO A 1129 3.67 51.92 -17.53
N LYS A 1130 2.69 51.27 -18.14
CA LYS A 1130 2.49 49.82 -18.00
C LYS A 1130 3.30 49.08 -19.07
N VAL A 1131 3.53 47.79 -18.88
CA VAL A 1131 4.20 46.97 -19.89
C VAL A 1131 3.47 47.09 -21.23
N GLY A 1132 4.18 47.38 -22.31
CA GLY A 1132 3.60 47.56 -23.66
C GLY A 1132 3.06 48.97 -23.96
N THR A 1133 3.14 49.92 -23.02
CA THR A 1133 2.73 51.31 -23.28
C THR A 1133 3.54 51.90 -24.45
N VAL A 1134 2.86 52.57 -25.39
CA VAL A 1134 3.48 53.33 -26.47
C VAL A 1134 3.37 54.82 -26.17
N VAL A 1135 4.51 55.49 -25.95
CA VAL A 1135 4.55 56.93 -25.68
C VAL A 1135 4.81 57.70 -26.98
N THR A 1136 3.95 58.69 -27.27
CA THR A 1136 4.02 59.54 -28.47
C THR A 1136 4.21 61.02 -28.08
N PRO A 1137 4.70 61.89 -28.99
CA PRO A 1137 4.97 63.29 -28.67
C PRO A 1137 3.78 64.08 -28.10
N LYS A 1138 2.56 63.75 -28.54
CA LYS A 1138 1.32 64.43 -28.13
C LYS A 1138 0.82 64.02 -26.74
N THR A 1139 1.31 62.90 -26.19
CA THR A 1139 0.71 62.32 -24.99
C THR A 1139 1.02 63.15 -23.72
N TYR A 1140 2.17 63.83 -23.63
CA TYR A 1140 2.59 64.52 -22.39
C TYR A 1140 3.59 65.69 -22.58
N GLU A 1141 3.39 66.60 -23.55
CA GLU A 1141 4.28 67.77 -23.74
C GLU A 1141 5.78 67.41 -23.87
N LYS A 1142 6.11 66.29 -24.55
CA LYS A 1142 7.48 65.73 -24.62
C LYS A 1142 8.12 65.42 -23.26
N ARG A 1143 7.30 65.03 -22.29
CA ARG A 1143 7.72 64.45 -21.00
C ARG A 1143 7.33 63.00 -20.92
N ILE A 1144 7.99 62.26 -20.03
CA ILE A 1144 7.66 60.88 -19.69
C ILE A 1144 7.33 60.84 -18.20
N LEU A 1145 6.12 60.41 -17.84
CA LEU A 1145 5.75 60.14 -16.45
C LEU A 1145 6.11 58.71 -16.11
N VAL A 1146 6.74 58.52 -14.96
CA VAL A 1146 6.82 57.23 -14.27
C VAL A 1146 6.12 57.37 -12.93
N SER A 1147 5.12 56.54 -12.63
CA SER A 1147 4.39 56.54 -11.36
C SER A 1147 4.30 55.14 -10.78
N TRP A 1148 4.25 55.02 -9.46
CA TRP A 1148 4.16 53.75 -8.74
C TRP A 1148 3.35 53.88 -7.45
N ILE A 1149 2.90 52.75 -6.92
CA ILE A 1149 2.35 52.61 -5.58
C ILE A 1149 3.51 52.31 -4.63
N GLY A 1150 3.59 53.07 -3.54
CA GLY A 1150 4.59 52.99 -2.48
C GLY A 1150 4.33 54.08 -1.43
N ASP A 1151 5.25 54.24 -0.47
CA ASP A 1151 5.27 55.39 0.44
C ASP A 1151 5.34 56.72 -0.34
N LYS A 1152 4.33 57.57 -0.16
CA LYS A 1152 4.21 58.88 -0.80
C LYS A 1152 5.33 59.85 -0.43
N ASN A 1153 6.05 59.60 0.66
CA ASN A 1153 7.22 60.38 1.09
C ASN A 1153 8.53 59.58 1.01
N GLY A 1154 8.46 58.36 0.47
CA GLY A 1154 9.60 57.44 0.38
C GLY A 1154 10.66 57.92 -0.60
N LYS A 1155 11.91 57.50 -0.37
CA LYS A 1155 13.02 57.70 -1.30
C LYS A 1155 13.21 56.44 -2.14
N TYR A 1156 13.29 56.63 -3.45
CA TYR A 1156 13.38 55.55 -4.42
C TYR A 1156 14.57 55.73 -5.36
N VAL A 1157 15.01 54.64 -5.96
CA VAL A 1157 15.94 54.57 -7.09
C VAL A 1157 15.20 53.93 -8.25
N ILE A 1158 15.12 54.65 -9.36
CA ILE A 1158 14.64 54.15 -10.64
C ILE A 1158 15.86 53.61 -11.39
N GLU A 1159 15.97 52.30 -11.49
CA GLU A 1159 16.96 51.64 -12.33
C GLU A 1159 16.37 51.47 -13.73
N TYR A 1160 17.14 51.78 -14.77
CA TYR A 1160 16.70 51.68 -16.16
C TYR A 1160 17.72 50.94 -17.04
N ASP A 1161 17.19 50.23 -18.03
CA ASP A 1161 17.89 49.45 -19.05
C ASP A 1161 17.18 49.66 -20.38
N VAL A 1162 17.78 50.42 -21.28
CA VAL A 1162 17.09 51.02 -22.42
C VAL A 1162 17.87 50.72 -23.71
N GLY A 1163 17.18 50.12 -24.67
CA GLY A 1163 17.67 49.88 -26.02
C GLY A 1163 18.46 48.57 -26.20
N THR A 1164 18.97 48.34 -27.41
CA THR A 1164 19.78 47.14 -27.74
C THR A 1164 20.93 47.48 -28.67
N GLY A 1165 21.99 46.68 -28.65
CA GLY A 1165 23.13 46.82 -29.57
C GLY A 1165 23.89 48.15 -29.39
N GLY A 1166 24.10 48.88 -30.49
CA GLY A 1166 24.83 50.17 -30.48
C GLY A 1166 24.07 51.34 -29.84
N TYR A 1167 22.80 51.15 -29.49
CA TYR A 1167 21.93 52.12 -28.83
C TYR A 1167 21.44 51.56 -27.50
N HIS A 1168 22.36 51.07 -26.67
CA HIS A 1168 22.08 50.51 -25.35
C HIS A 1168 22.59 51.43 -24.24
N MET A 1169 21.76 51.69 -23.23
CA MET A 1169 22.11 52.47 -22.06
C MET A 1169 21.49 51.89 -20.79
N THR A 1170 22.25 51.87 -19.70
CA THR A 1170 21.78 51.48 -18.37
C THR A 1170 22.16 52.53 -17.35
N GLY A 1171 21.39 52.64 -16.27
CA GLY A 1171 21.71 53.57 -15.19
C GLY A 1171 20.67 53.59 -14.08
N GLU A 1172 20.90 54.47 -13.11
CA GLU A 1172 20.06 54.65 -11.93
C GLU A 1172 19.74 56.13 -11.74
N LEU A 1173 18.53 56.44 -11.26
CA LEU A 1173 18.10 57.80 -10.96
C LEU A 1173 17.32 57.85 -9.65
N GLU A 1174 17.66 58.78 -8.78
CA GLU A 1174 16.94 58.95 -7.51
C GLU A 1174 15.63 59.70 -7.69
N ALA A 1175 14.58 59.24 -7.01
CA ALA A 1175 13.27 59.90 -6.98
C ALA A 1175 12.73 59.97 -5.54
N VAL A 1176 11.87 60.97 -5.28
CA VAL A 1176 11.19 61.12 -3.98
C VAL A 1176 9.69 61.19 -4.24
N GLY A 1177 8.94 60.39 -3.49
CA GLY A 1177 7.50 60.24 -3.67
C GLY A 1177 7.13 59.10 -4.61
N THR A 1178 5.95 59.17 -5.21
CA THR A 1178 5.34 58.05 -5.98
C THR A 1178 5.22 58.35 -7.47
N GLU A 1179 5.76 59.48 -7.92
CA GLU A 1179 5.70 59.95 -9.31
C GLU A 1179 6.99 60.68 -9.67
N GLN A 1180 7.49 60.48 -10.89
CA GLN A 1180 8.66 61.14 -11.46
C GLN A 1180 8.42 61.50 -12.91
N TRP A 1181 8.60 62.78 -13.25
CA TRP A 1181 8.57 63.25 -14.63
C TRP A 1181 9.99 63.37 -15.20
N PHE A 1182 10.18 62.91 -16.43
CA PHE A 1182 11.39 63.10 -17.23
C PHE A 1182 11.12 64.06 -18.38
N GLY A 1183 12.04 64.99 -18.63
CA GLY A 1183 11.88 66.04 -19.63
C GLY A 1183 11.38 67.38 -19.05
N PRO A 1184 10.88 68.30 -19.89
CA PRO A 1184 10.59 68.12 -21.32
C PRO A 1184 11.87 67.98 -22.15
N PHE A 1185 11.87 67.03 -23.09
CA PHE A 1185 13.00 66.84 -23.98
C PHE A 1185 12.93 67.79 -25.20
N PRO A 1186 14.06 68.38 -25.61
CA PRO A 1186 14.21 69.03 -26.92
C PRO A 1186 13.77 68.13 -28.08
N GLU A 1187 13.30 68.72 -29.20
CA GLU A 1187 12.78 67.97 -30.36
C GLU A 1187 13.78 66.96 -30.91
N ASP A 1188 15.04 67.36 -31.07
CA ASP A 1188 16.13 66.50 -31.54
C ASP A 1188 16.39 65.31 -30.62
N ILE A 1189 16.33 65.51 -29.30
CA ILE A 1189 16.45 64.42 -28.31
C ILE A 1189 15.23 63.51 -28.39
N TRP A 1190 14.02 64.08 -28.42
CA TRP A 1190 12.77 63.30 -28.47
C TRP A 1190 12.72 62.38 -29.70
N GLN A 1191 13.10 62.90 -30.88
CA GLN A 1191 13.15 62.13 -32.13
C GLN A 1191 14.15 60.97 -32.09
N ALA A 1192 15.16 61.04 -31.22
CA ALA A 1192 16.16 59.99 -31.04
C ALA A 1192 15.74 58.91 -30.03
N LEU A 1193 14.80 59.17 -29.11
CA LEU A 1193 14.40 58.22 -28.06
C LEU A 1193 13.88 56.87 -28.59
N PRO A 1194 13.16 56.78 -29.74
CA PRO A 1194 12.77 55.49 -30.32
C PRO A 1194 13.93 54.61 -30.80
N LEU A 1195 15.11 55.18 -31.06
CA LEU A 1195 16.31 54.41 -31.42
C LEU A 1195 16.79 53.52 -30.25
N TYR A 1196 16.39 53.88 -29.04
CA TYR A 1196 16.73 53.18 -27.81
C TYR A 1196 15.59 52.27 -27.32
N ASN A 1197 14.72 51.77 -28.21
CA ASN A 1197 13.74 50.75 -27.84
C ASN A 1197 14.39 49.36 -27.68
N PRO A 1198 13.89 48.52 -26.75
CA PRO A 1198 12.82 48.80 -25.80
C PRO A 1198 13.31 49.57 -24.55
N TRP A 1199 12.45 50.37 -23.93
CA TRP A 1199 12.75 51.06 -22.67
C TRP A 1199 12.35 50.19 -21.50
N ARG A 1200 13.26 49.92 -20.55
CA ARG A 1200 12.96 49.14 -19.34
C ARG A 1200 13.33 49.93 -18.09
N PHE A 1201 12.51 49.87 -17.04
CA PHE A 1201 12.87 50.40 -15.73
C PHE A 1201 12.21 49.62 -14.58
N ARG A 1202 12.76 49.75 -13.37
CA ARG A 1202 12.15 49.30 -12.11
C ARG A 1202 12.43 50.31 -10.99
N VAL A 1203 11.57 50.31 -9.98
CA VAL A 1203 11.62 51.23 -8.84
C VAL A 1203 12.06 50.45 -7.59
N ILE A 1204 13.08 50.96 -6.92
CA ILE A 1204 13.73 50.33 -5.77
C ILE A 1204 13.61 51.27 -4.57
N PRO A 1205 13.01 50.87 -3.43
CA PRO A 1205 13.02 51.69 -2.23
C PRO A 1205 14.43 51.75 -1.64
N LYS A 1206 14.91 52.96 -1.30
CA LYS A 1206 16.26 53.13 -0.73
C LYS A 1206 16.43 52.47 0.63
N ASP A 1207 15.40 52.51 1.46
CA ASP A 1207 15.44 51.93 2.80
C ASP A 1207 15.33 50.39 2.76
N TYR A 1208 14.91 49.83 1.62
CA TYR A 1208 14.68 48.40 1.42
C TYR A 1208 15.12 47.92 0.01
N PRO A 1209 16.42 48.02 -0.33
CA PRO A 1209 16.92 47.73 -1.68
C PRO A 1209 16.75 46.28 -2.13
N GLN A 1210 16.53 45.35 -1.19
CA GLN A 1210 16.28 43.94 -1.46
C GLN A 1210 14.87 43.64 -2.02
N TYR A 1211 13.99 44.66 -2.11
CA TYR A 1211 12.62 44.51 -2.62
C TYR A 1211 12.33 45.46 -3.80
N PRO A 1212 13.00 45.30 -4.95
CA PRO A 1212 12.75 46.13 -6.12
C PRO A 1212 11.38 45.79 -6.76
N SER A 1213 10.75 46.77 -7.40
CA SER A 1213 9.62 46.51 -8.30
C SER A 1213 10.02 45.56 -9.42
N GLU A 1214 9.03 44.98 -10.10
CA GLU A 1214 9.27 44.31 -11.37
C GLU A 1214 9.81 45.28 -12.42
N TRP A 1215 10.50 44.74 -13.43
CA TRP A 1215 10.91 45.48 -14.61
C TRP A 1215 9.69 45.76 -15.49
N ILE A 1216 9.52 47.03 -15.86
CA ILE A 1216 8.49 47.49 -16.78
C ILE A 1216 9.13 47.83 -18.10
N THR A 1217 8.61 47.25 -19.18
CA THR A 1217 9.09 47.46 -20.56
C THR A 1217 8.06 48.25 -21.37
N PHE A 1218 8.46 49.34 -22.02
CA PHE A 1218 7.59 50.16 -22.88
C PHE A 1218 8.35 50.66 -24.13
N GLU A 1219 7.62 51.21 -25.11
CA GLU A 1219 8.21 51.68 -26.37
C GLU A 1219 7.95 53.17 -26.61
N MET A 1220 8.95 53.85 -27.17
CA MET A 1220 8.83 55.20 -27.70
C MET A 1220 8.56 55.14 -29.21
N LYS A 1221 7.62 55.92 -29.73
CA LYS A 1221 7.41 56.04 -31.18
C LYS A 1221 7.44 57.50 -31.64
N ASN A 1222 8.06 57.72 -32.80
CA ASN A 1222 7.89 58.94 -33.57
C ASN A 1222 6.55 58.88 -34.31
N GLU A 1223 5.98 60.04 -34.62
CA GLU A 1223 4.83 60.12 -35.54
C GLU A 1223 5.22 59.75 -36.98
#